data_AF-A0A6P2AFL4-F1
#
_entry.id   AF-A0A6P2AFL4-F1
#
_cell.length_a   1.000
_cell.length_b   1.000
_cell.length_c   1.000
_cell.angle_alpha   90.00
_cell.angle_beta   90.00
_cell.angle_gamma   90.00
#
_symmetry.space_group_name_H-M   'P 1'
#
loop_
_entity.id
_entity.type
_entity.pdbx_description
1 polymer ?
#
loop_
_entity_poly.entity_id
_entity_poly.type
_entity_poly.pdbx_seq_one_letter_code
_entity_poly.pdbx_strand_id
1 'polypeptide(L)'
;MTNQLVEDNSRDDHLLLNYEDLLKTILAELNKTGELFKLSGDKRRLIVQIDTIAKAIAILNISSPILGREELTRTATINFSPEFAPKFNTYITDIKDTLSSLLKDYLATENFSLTELVTNLSQYKANQPELNFLYPFAPLNNIAQQSLVINPEATGSTSALKLHKLTIQVKNLQRFTNSLRQGLENYVEDLTDDEEELEDIQAILAEGKDIDYLREFVNQETLGQLKKEACLKYLEYIAENISEYNHDIFYLKDLIRRLKLLKEFFNQDHADNYYKISYEGQEIDLKTALAQSYAFDCLPIIPIVTGNLGEISGDNQDNPEFVFGLKLKLNSPVEKTKSKSALAYHLDFINPNSQLYKEELAKATKKERFYTKVFQRFCVYFFVLTSRCQPDSKNYHQADELNYDPVESFNSKCFGILKGSDDQAKKDLLINFNKGLKDSRFKIEHKLAKLAKLLKEFLTQGTILKPQEYPVHIEIQRGILESECEDIITNQTLLKNKRQPKKDLSQVVVSEAAINPSAFCQIEAKLTIEDIRYHLQGEKQLFNMEYDLEGIQTLPILFSPKHEIVREKYQSFSNQKLVNFPYSLDIKTYNSTQQFRYYFTFSLLTYICLKIITDEIKLKLFLPILRLHLQGKDNNADTHNPESEMRDYSKVLAHLLSMDHLANSQGIDIKKGNKFKTKNALNSLYSVIPKNFSFPSTQYTPTLDKVALIIVSSHECDGSKQASRDNRLSNLIGEVITMDLLPSGKVQVKTLKSLSANYVNEIMYRQPTIILDTVTNLYHQGYRHIFYVAKTPYTSNLHLTKSDNNDNLFFLSRDLIKYIYQDYQDLYLYPVFFEQYYVRKVKGDLTQSLSLQDSRQLQDLFNDPTQKGVIFFNLFNGITVKEDSFYNGVISYSTLVGVYKDLLDDQAIRQNLVYNEGQKNDLLQYLTLLHFSRYEKSSSQKSPHSLKLNPYQDIVSDQSVSKLSLFKHPQNKTDFNLLAFLTEVRRVLTVTPQPENHESN
;
A
#
# COMPACT_ATOMS: atom_id res chain seq x y z
N MET A 1 12.15 3.74 31.16
CA MET A 1 10.81 3.50 31.70
C MET A 1 10.12 2.49 30.79
N THR A 2 9.56 1.43 31.36
CA THR A 2 8.98 0.30 30.61
C THR A 2 7.65 0.70 29.97
N ASN A 3 7.44 0.31 28.71
CA ASN A 3 6.13 0.30 28.05
C ASN A 3 5.18 -0.63 28.81
N GLN A 4 4.55 -0.15 29.88
CA GLN A 4 3.36 -0.77 30.43
C GLN A 4 2.21 -0.34 29.54
N LEU A 5 1.53 -1.32 28.93
CA LEU A 5 0.19 -1.13 28.40
C LEU A 5 -0.65 -0.59 29.56
N VAL A 6 -1.00 0.70 29.49
CA VAL A 6 -1.78 1.40 30.52
C VAL A 6 -2.97 0.52 30.91
N GLU A 7 -3.00 0.13 32.18
CA GLU A 7 -4.17 -0.47 32.81
C GLU A 7 -5.18 0.66 33.02
N ASP A 8 -6.09 0.88 32.06
CA ASP A 8 -7.34 1.58 32.37
C ASP A 8 -8.40 1.36 31.28
N ASN A 9 -9.53 0.77 31.67
CA ASN A 9 -10.92 0.80 31.17
C ASN A 9 -11.24 0.69 29.65
N SER A 10 -10.28 0.63 28.72
CA SER A 10 -10.53 0.57 27.26
C SER A 10 -10.46 -0.84 26.66
N ARG A 11 -10.31 -1.89 27.50
CA ARG A 11 -10.10 -3.29 27.05
C ARG A 11 -11.40 -4.03 26.72
N ASP A 12 -12.56 -3.51 27.11
CA ASP A 12 -13.85 -4.21 27.01
C ASP A 12 -14.40 -4.33 25.57
N ASP A 13 -13.91 -3.50 24.63
CA ASP A 13 -14.37 -3.49 23.24
C ASP A 13 -13.62 -4.47 22.31
N HIS A 14 -12.56 -5.12 22.81
CA HIS A 14 -11.68 -5.99 22.02
C HIS A 14 -11.80 -7.45 22.42
N LEU A 15 -11.56 -8.35 21.48
CA LEU A 15 -11.61 -9.79 21.72
C LEU A 15 -10.46 -10.20 22.67
N LEU A 16 -10.77 -10.94 23.73
CA LEU A 16 -9.78 -11.42 24.69
C LEU A 16 -9.03 -12.65 24.18
N LEU A 17 -7.74 -12.72 24.50
CA LEU A 17 -6.84 -13.77 24.03
C LEU A 17 -6.16 -14.52 25.18
N ASN A 18 -6.04 -15.84 25.03
CA ASN A 18 -5.31 -16.68 25.97
C ASN A 18 -4.43 -17.70 25.24
N TYR A 19 -3.11 -17.49 25.25
CA TYR A 19 -2.13 -18.37 24.62
C TYR A 19 -1.54 -19.43 25.58
N GLU A 20 -2.06 -19.54 26.81
CA GLU A 20 -1.51 -20.40 27.87
C GLU A 20 -1.31 -21.85 27.42
N ASP A 21 -2.35 -22.47 26.86
CA ASP A 21 -2.30 -23.87 26.41
C ASP A 21 -1.23 -24.08 25.32
N LEU A 22 -1.13 -23.14 24.37
CA LEU A 22 -0.15 -23.20 23.30
C LEU A 22 1.29 -23.03 23.81
N LEU A 23 1.55 -22.00 24.62
CA LEU A 23 2.88 -21.73 25.16
C LEU A 23 3.35 -22.84 26.12
N LYS A 24 2.44 -23.33 26.99
CA LYS A 24 2.73 -24.44 27.89
C LYS A 24 3.05 -25.71 27.12
N THR A 25 2.34 -25.99 26.03
CA THR A 25 2.62 -27.16 25.19
C THR A 25 3.95 -27.02 24.46
N ILE A 26 4.30 -25.82 23.96
CA ILE A 26 5.62 -25.54 23.36
C ILE A 26 6.74 -25.81 24.37
N LEU A 27 6.60 -25.30 25.60
CA LEU A 27 7.58 -25.49 26.67
C LEU A 27 7.73 -26.98 27.06
N ALA A 28 6.61 -27.70 27.17
CA ALA A 28 6.62 -29.12 27.46
C ALA A 28 7.31 -29.94 26.36
N GLU A 29 7.14 -29.56 25.09
CA GLU A 29 7.78 -30.25 23.97
C GLU A 29 9.27 -29.94 23.85
N LEU A 30 9.68 -28.71 24.19
CA LEU A 30 11.10 -28.33 24.30
C LEU A 30 11.82 -29.22 25.32
N ASN A 31 11.21 -29.45 26.49
CA ASN A 31 11.80 -30.27 27.56
C ASN A 31 11.94 -31.77 27.22
N LYS A 32 11.21 -32.26 26.21
CA LYS A 32 11.34 -33.66 25.73
C LYS A 32 12.41 -33.82 24.64
N THR A 33 12.82 -32.73 24.01
CA THR A 33 13.64 -32.78 22.79
C THR A 33 15.12 -32.81 23.13
N GLY A 34 15.82 -33.90 22.74
CA GLY A 34 17.26 -34.05 22.99
C GLY A 34 18.20 -33.40 21.96
N GLU A 35 17.77 -33.18 20.71
CA GLU A 35 18.64 -32.71 19.62
C GLU A 35 18.08 -31.47 18.88
N LEU A 36 17.99 -30.33 19.56
CA LEU A 36 17.56 -29.07 18.94
C LEU A 36 18.67 -28.38 18.13
N PHE A 37 19.90 -28.42 18.63
CA PHE A 37 21.07 -27.76 18.03
C PHE A 37 22.04 -28.80 17.47
N LYS A 38 22.65 -28.49 16.33
CA LYS A 38 23.64 -29.37 15.70
C LYS A 38 24.70 -28.59 14.94
N LEU A 39 25.97 -28.81 15.22
CA LEU A 39 27.06 -28.33 14.39
C LEU A 39 27.26 -29.24 13.17
N SER A 40 27.59 -28.64 12.03
CA SER A 40 28.12 -29.40 10.89
C SER A 40 29.46 -30.03 11.24
N GLY A 41 29.86 -31.11 10.55
CA GLY A 41 31.12 -31.82 10.84
C GLY A 41 32.38 -30.96 10.70
N ASP A 42 32.31 -29.87 9.93
CA ASP A 42 33.37 -28.86 9.80
C ASP A 42 33.26 -27.71 10.82
N LYS A 43 32.29 -27.77 11.74
CA LYS A 43 31.94 -26.76 12.75
C LYS A 43 31.69 -25.35 12.21
N ARG A 44 31.40 -25.21 10.92
CA ARG A 44 31.10 -23.90 10.31
C ARG A 44 29.63 -23.51 10.40
N ARG A 45 28.72 -24.46 10.65
CA ARG A 45 27.29 -24.21 10.57
C ARG A 45 26.58 -24.73 11.80
N LEU A 46 25.81 -23.85 12.44
CA LEU A 46 24.87 -24.23 13.49
C LEU A 46 23.50 -24.47 12.85
N ILE A 47 23.00 -25.69 12.92
CA ILE A 47 21.69 -26.10 12.44
C ILE A 47 20.73 -26.11 13.62
N VAL A 48 19.62 -25.38 13.51
CA VAL A 48 18.59 -25.26 14.56
C VAL A 48 17.31 -25.96 14.11
N GLN A 49 16.96 -27.08 14.76
CA GLN A 49 15.91 -28.01 14.32
C GLN A 49 14.49 -27.66 14.83
N ILE A 50 14.12 -26.38 14.81
CA ILE A 50 12.81 -25.89 15.30
C ILE A 50 11.63 -26.49 14.54
N ASP A 51 11.80 -26.80 13.25
CA ASP A 51 10.76 -27.43 12.43
C ASP A 51 10.21 -28.74 13.04
N THR A 52 11.04 -29.51 13.75
CA THR A 52 10.61 -30.75 14.42
C THR A 52 9.58 -30.44 15.51
N ILE A 53 9.85 -29.43 16.34
CA ILE A 53 8.95 -29.00 17.42
C ILE A 53 7.69 -28.38 16.82
N ALA A 54 7.82 -27.47 15.85
CA ALA A 54 6.67 -26.83 15.22
C ALA A 54 5.70 -27.85 14.58
N LYS A 55 6.22 -28.93 13.98
CA LYS A 55 5.40 -30.04 13.46
C LYS A 55 4.71 -30.83 14.56
N ALA A 56 5.41 -31.14 15.65
CA ALA A 56 4.82 -31.83 16.79
C ALA A 56 3.66 -31.01 17.36
N ILE A 57 3.86 -29.70 17.58
CA ILE A 57 2.82 -28.80 18.10
C ILE A 57 1.62 -28.67 17.15
N ALA A 58 1.87 -28.64 15.83
CA ALA A 58 0.81 -28.48 14.83
C ALA A 58 -0.29 -29.54 14.95
N ILE A 59 0.09 -30.80 15.20
CA ILE A 59 -0.81 -31.95 15.21
C ILE A 59 -1.49 -32.20 16.57
N LEU A 60 -1.06 -31.54 17.65
CA LEU A 60 -1.66 -31.70 18.97
C LEU A 60 -3.03 -31.02 19.07
N ASN A 61 -3.88 -31.47 20.00
CA ASN A 61 -5.14 -30.79 20.28
C ASN A 61 -4.91 -29.69 21.33
N ILE A 62 -4.79 -28.44 20.87
CA ILE A 62 -4.54 -27.26 21.69
C ILE A 62 -5.71 -26.30 21.57
N SER A 63 -6.15 -25.73 22.68
CA SER A 63 -7.23 -24.76 22.75
C SER A 63 -6.97 -23.56 21.82
N SER A 64 -8.03 -23.01 21.23
CA SER A 64 -7.93 -21.79 20.43
C SER A 64 -7.51 -20.62 21.33
N PRO A 65 -6.57 -19.75 20.89
CA PRO A 65 -6.23 -18.56 21.65
C PRO A 65 -7.37 -17.53 21.77
N ILE A 66 -8.42 -17.64 20.95
CA ILE A 66 -9.53 -16.70 20.90
C ILE A 66 -10.62 -17.07 21.91
N LEU A 67 -10.92 -16.16 22.85
CA LEU A 67 -11.98 -16.29 23.85
C LEU A 67 -13.22 -15.46 23.45
N GLY A 68 -13.87 -15.77 22.32
CA GLY A 68 -15.07 -15.04 21.91
C GLY A 68 -15.53 -15.28 20.46
N ARG A 69 -16.59 -14.58 20.04
CA ARG A 69 -17.12 -14.64 18.67
C ARG A 69 -16.36 -13.69 17.74
N GLU A 70 -15.74 -14.25 16.70
CA GLU A 70 -14.91 -13.53 15.72
C GLU A 70 -15.68 -12.63 14.72
N GLU A 71 -17.02 -12.65 14.70
CA GLU A 71 -17.81 -12.10 13.59
C GLU A 71 -17.63 -10.59 13.37
N LEU A 72 -17.38 -9.86 14.46
CA LEU A 72 -17.18 -8.41 14.48
C LEU A 72 -15.71 -8.00 14.57
N THR A 73 -14.79 -8.94 14.69
CA THR A 73 -13.35 -8.66 14.87
C THR A 73 -12.63 -8.59 13.52
N ARG A 74 -11.73 -7.62 13.36
CA ARG A 74 -10.84 -7.55 12.18
C ARG A 74 -9.51 -8.23 12.49
N THR A 75 -8.87 -7.82 13.57
CA THR A 75 -7.57 -8.32 14.02
C THR A 75 -7.61 -8.56 15.53
N ALA A 76 -6.94 -9.60 16.01
CA ALA A 76 -6.78 -9.90 17.43
C ALA A 76 -5.40 -10.55 17.67
N THR A 77 -4.56 -9.95 18.51
CA THR A 77 -3.18 -10.37 18.70
C THR A 77 -2.67 -10.26 20.14
N ILE A 78 -2.83 -9.11 20.80
CA ILE A 78 -2.16 -8.82 22.08
C ILE A 78 -3.10 -8.40 23.20
N ASN A 79 -4.42 -8.35 22.95
CA ASN A 79 -5.41 -8.10 24.00
C ASN A 79 -5.60 -9.34 24.90
N PHE A 80 -4.61 -9.61 25.76
CA PHE A 80 -4.59 -10.77 26.64
C PHE A 80 -5.70 -10.71 27.70
N SER A 81 -6.28 -11.88 28.01
CA SER A 81 -7.26 -11.99 29.09
C SER A 81 -6.64 -11.62 30.44
N PRO A 82 -7.42 -11.09 31.41
CA PRO A 82 -6.92 -10.74 32.74
C PRO A 82 -6.21 -11.91 33.45
N GLU A 83 -6.66 -13.15 33.21
CA GLU A 83 -6.06 -14.36 33.78
C GLU A 83 -4.72 -14.73 33.14
N PHE A 84 -4.53 -14.44 31.85
CA PHE A 84 -3.34 -14.83 31.09
C PHE A 84 -2.26 -13.75 31.08
N ALA A 85 -2.63 -12.47 31.05
CA ALA A 85 -1.70 -11.35 30.91
C ALA A 85 -0.53 -11.39 31.93
N PRO A 86 -0.75 -11.69 33.24
CA PRO A 86 0.34 -11.80 34.20
C PRO A 86 1.30 -12.97 33.94
N LYS A 87 0.81 -14.06 33.31
CA LYS A 87 1.59 -15.28 33.05
C LYS A 87 2.41 -15.22 31.76
N PHE A 88 2.06 -14.33 30.84
CA PHE A 88 2.71 -14.24 29.53
C PHE A 88 4.23 -14.06 29.65
N ASN A 89 4.68 -13.12 30.49
CA ASN A 89 6.11 -12.87 30.70
C ASN A 89 6.84 -14.13 31.19
N THR A 90 6.25 -14.85 32.14
CA THR A 90 6.81 -16.10 32.69
C THR A 90 7.00 -17.15 31.60
N TYR A 91 5.97 -17.43 30.79
CA TYR A 91 6.09 -18.43 29.73
C TYR A 91 7.17 -18.08 28.69
N ILE A 92 7.30 -16.81 28.33
CA ILE A 92 8.34 -16.39 27.38
C ILE A 92 9.74 -16.52 27.99
N THR A 93 9.91 -16.15 29.26
CA THR A 93 11.17 -16.33 30.00
C THR A 93 11.52 -17.81 30.14
N ASP A 94 10.58 -18.65 30.53
CA ASP A 94 10.80 -20.11 30.66
C ASP A 94 11.25 -20.72 29.33
N ILE A 95 10.59 -20.37 28.22
CA ILE A 95 11.00 -20.82 26.89
C ILE A 95 12.42 -20.34 26.55
N LYS A 96 12.75 -19.08 26.84
CA LYS A 96 14.09 -18.53 26.63
C LYS A 96 15.13 -19.27 27.45
N ASP A 97 14.85 -19.55 28.72
CA ASP A 97 15.80 -20.17 29.64
C ASP A 97 16.03 -21.64 29.28
N THR A 98 14.98 -22.38 28.94
CA THR A 98 15.09 -23.74 28.41
C THR A 98 15.94 -23.77 27.12
N LEU A 99 15.65 -22.89 26.16
CA LEU A 99 16.44 -22.80 24.92
C LEU A 99 17.90 -22.42 25.18
N SER A 100 18.13 -21.51 26.15
CA SER A 100 19.46 -21.05 26.54
C SER A 100 20.27 -22.18 27.17
N SER A 101 19.66 -22.97 28.04
CA SER A 101 20.31 -24.16 28.64
C SER A 101 20.66 -25.17 27.56
N LEU A 102 19.68 -25.54 26.71
CA LEU A 102 19.90 -26.49 25.62
C LEU A 102 21.04 -26.08 24.69
N LEU A 103 21.15 -24.78 24.37
CA LEU A 103 22.24 -24.26 23.55
C LEU A 103 23.58 -24.33 24.30
N LYS A 104 23.62 -23.88 25.55
CA LYS A 104 24.85 -23.86 26.37
C LYS A 104 25.40 -25.27 26.61
N ASP A 105 24.54 -26.20 26.97
CA ASP A 105 24.91 -27.60 27.21
C ASP A 105 25.46 -28.24 25.93
N TYR A 106 24.80 -27.99 24.79
CA TYR A 106 25.25 -28.47 23.49
C TYR A 106 26.61 -27.89 23.09
N LEU A 107 26.79 -26.57 23.20
CA LEU A 107 28.04 -25.88 22.86
C LEU A 107 29.21 -26.28 23.77
N ALA A 108 28.95 -26.49 25.06
CA ALA A 108 29.94 -27.00 26.01
C ALA A 108 30.38 -28.42 25.64
N THR A 109 29.44 -29.29 25.27
CA THR A 109 29.73 -30.67 24.80
C THR A 109 30.58 -30.67 23.54
N GLU A 110 30.32 -29.74 22.61
CA GLU A 110 31.06 -29.62 21.35
C GLU A 110 32.36 -28.79 21.46
N ASN A 111 32.63 -28.20 22.63
CA ASN A 111 33.70 -27.23 22.87
C ASN A 111 33.75 -26.16 21.76
N PHE A 112 32.65 -25.43 21.58
CA PHE A 112 32.47 -24.45 20.50
C PHE A 112 31.94 -23.11 21.01
N SER A 113 32.51 -22.00 20.51
CA SER A 113 32.02 -20.65 20.78
C SER A 113 31.20 -20.11 19.61
N LEU A 114 30.05 -19.48 19.89
CA LEU A 114 29.22 -18.84 18.85
C LEU A 114 29.96 -17.73 18.09
N THR A 115 30.96 -17.09 18.71
CA THR A 115 31.81 -16.10 18.02
C THR A 115 32.61 -16.71 16.86
N GLU A 116 32.81 -18.04 16.85
CA GLU A 116 33.45 -18.73 15.74
C GLU A 116 32.58 -18.75 14.47
N LEU A 117 31.27 -18.49 14.57
CA LEU A 117 30.38 -18.33 13.41
C LEU A 117 30.40 -16.92 12.81
N VAL A 118 31.03 -15.97 13.50
CA VAL A 118 31.07 -14.56 13.08
C VAL A 118 32.25 -14.34 12.15
N THR A 119 32.03 -13.53 11.12
CA THR A 119 33.04 -13.22 10.10
C THR A 119 32.98 -11.74 9.74
N ASN A 120 34.13 -11.09 9.52
CA ASN A 120 34.14 -9.72 9.04
C ASN A 120 33.52 -9.64 7.62
N LEU A 121 32.68 -8.65 7.37
CA LEU A 121 31.95 -8.49 6.10
C LEU A 121 32.89 -8.42 4.89
N SER A 122 34.09 -7.85 5.04
CA SER A 122 35.08 -7.77 3.97
C SER A 122 35.50 -9.14 3.40
N GLN A 123 35.37 -10.23 4.17
CA GLN A 123 35.66 -11.59 3.70
C GLN A 123 34.61 -12.14 2.73
N TYR A 124 33.43 -11.52 2.65
CA TYR A 124 32.40 -11.84 1.66
C TYR A 124 32.61 -11.11 0.33
N LYS A 125 33.69 -10.33 0.18
CA LYS A 125 34.01 -9.63 -1.07
C LYS A 125 34.45 -10.61 -2.16
N ALA A 126 33.83 -10.53 -3.33
CA ALA A 126 34.19 -11.34 -4.50
C ALA A 126 34.09 -10.54 -5.81
N ASN A 127 34.42 -11.13 -6.97
CA ASN A 127 34.28 -10.41 -8.24
C ASN A 127 32.84 -10.35 -8.76
N GLN A 128 31.99 -11.29 -8.34
CA GLN A 128 30.60 -11.42 -8.76
C GLN A 128 29.72 -11.86 -7.59
N PRO A 129 28.41 -11.55 -7.61
CA PRO A 129 27.47 -12.08 -6.63
C PRO A 129 27.26 -13.59 -6.78
N GLU A 130 27.32 -14.32 -5.66
CA GLU A 130 27.12 -15.78 -5.64
C GLU A 130 26.11 -16.21 -4.56
N LEU A 131 25.50 -17.39 -4.72
CA LEU A 131 24.44 -17.88 -3.83
C LEU A 131 24.85 -17.94 -2.35
N ASN A 132 26.15 -18.11 -2.08
CA ASN A 132 26.76 -18.30 -0.77
C ASN A 132 27.17 -16.98 -0.08
N PHE A 133 26.36 -15.93 -0.25
CA PHE A 133 26.55 -14.59 0.32
C PHE A 133 27.70 -13.76 -0.29
N LEU A 134 28.54 -14.29 -1.16
CA LEU A 134 29.61 -13.49 -1.77
C LEU A 134 29.07 -12.36 -2.64
N TYR A 135 29.65 -11.15 -2.51
CA TYR A 135 29.19 -9.94 -3.20
C TYR A 135 30.36 -8.98 -3.50
N PRO A 136 30.33 -8.21 -4.60
CA PRO A 136 31.51 -7.44 -5.01
C PRO A 136 31.83 -6.18 -4.21
N PHE A 137 30.83 -5.52 -3.62
CA PHE A 137 31.01 -4.22 -2.94
C PHE A 137 31.83 -3.21 -3.78
N ALA A 138 31.69 -3.27 -5.11
CA ALA A 138 32.47 -2.43 -6.02
C ALA A 138 31.99 -0.96 -5.91
N PRO A 139 32.92 0.01 -5.93
CA PRO A 139 32.56 1.42 -5.95
C PRO A 139 31.79 1.75 -7.24
N LEU A 140 30.84 2.66 -7.13
CA LEU A 140 30.06 3.19 -8.23
C LEU A 140 30.52 4.61 -8.53
N ASN A 141 30.99 4.84 -9.75
CA ASN A 141 31.50 6.14 -10.18
C ASN A 141 30.56 6.81 -11.18
N ASN A 142 30.61 8.14 -11.24
CA ASN A 142 29.85 8.95 -12.19
C ASN A 142 28.33 8.74 -12.11
N ILE A 143 27.80 8.54 -10.90
CA ILE A 143 26.36 8.57 -10.70
C ILE A 143 25.90 10.00 -10.96
N ALA A 144 24.85 10.16 -11.77
CA ALA A 144 24.44 11.47 -12.27
C ALA A 144 22.99 11.81 -11.90
N GLN A 145 22.79 13.07 -11.55
CA GLN A 145 21.49 13.72 -11.44
C GLN A 145 21.47 14.99 -12.28
N GLN A 146 20.32 15.34 -12.84
CA GLN A 146 20.12 16.62 -13.54
C GLN A 146 18.79 17.26 -13.15
N SER A 147 18.78 18.59 -13.04
CA SER A 147 17.58 19.33 -12.67
C SER A 147 16.58 19.41 -13.82
N LEU A 148 15.31 19.54 -13.44
CA LEU A 148 14.16 19.79 -14.31
C LEU A 148 13.61 21.18 -14.02
N VAL A 149 12.99 21.76 -15.03
CA VAL A 149 12.22 23.01 -14.98
C VAL A 149 10.91 22.82 -15.72
N ILE A 150 9.86 23.51 -15.28
CA ILE A 150 8.59 23.63 -16.00
C ILE A 150 8.65 24.95 -16.73
N ASN A 151 8.55 24.90 -18.06
CA ASN A 151 8.55 26.10 -18.89
C ASN A 151 7.34 26.04 -19.84
N PRO A 152 6.26 26.79 -19.56
CA PRO A 152 5.07 26.81 -20.41
C PRO A 152 5.31 27.44 -21.78
N GLU A 153 6.35 28.26 -21.94
CA GLU A 153 6.70 28.93 -23.21
C GLU A 153 7.58 28.08 -24.13
N ALA A 154 8.17 26.99 -23.62
CA ALA A 154 9.05 26.13 -24.39
C ALA A 154 8.27 25.24 -25.36
N THR A 155 8.86 24.92 -26.52
CA THR A 155 8.27 23.97 -27.45
C THR A 155 8.27 22.56 -26.86
N GLY A 156 7.11 21.91 -26.79
CA GLY A 156 6.97 20.60 -26.14
C GLY A 156 7.78 19.46 -26.79
N SER A 157 8.25 19.62 -28.04
CA SER A 157 9.21 18.69 -28.69
C SER A 157 10.57 18.62 -27.98
N THR A 158 10.92 19.64 -27.20
CA THR A 158 12.17 19.69 -26.40
C THR A 158 11.99 19.17 -24.99
N SER A 159 10.76 18.79 -24.60
CA SER A 159 10.47 18.29 -23.25
C SER A 159 11.18 16.95 -22.99
N ALA A 160 11.65 16.79 -21.77
CA ALA A 160 12.18 15.53 -21.27
C ALA A 160 11.04 14.61 -20.83
N LEU A 161 10.11 15.15 -20.04
CA LEU A 161 8.99 14.43 -19.47
C LEU A 161 7.67 15.17 -19.72
N LYS A 162 6.58 14.40 -19.73
CA LYS A 162 5.20 14.86 -19.90
C LYS A 162 4.31 14.32 -18.79
N LEU A 163 3.49 15.16 -18.19
CA LEU A 163 2.45 14.82 -17.22
C LEU A 163 1.10 15.34 -17.74
N HIS A 164 0.06 14.52 -17.65
CA HIS A 164 -1.30 15.02 -17.69
C HIS A 164 -1.80 15.14 -16.25
N LYS A 165 -2.18 16.36 -15.86
CA LYS A 165 -2.65 16.70 -14.51
C LYS A 165 -4.17 16.82 -14.54
N LEU A 166 -4.82 16.36 -13.47
CA LEU A 166 -6.23 16.54 -13.18
C LEU A 166 -6.39 17.38 -11.93
N THR A 167 -7.19 18.45 -12.00
CA THR A 167 -7.65 19.20 -10.82
C THR A 167 -9.16 19.04 -10.70
N ILE A 168 -9.64 18.65 -9.51
CA ILE A 168 -11.06 18.54 -9.17
C ILE A 168 -11.34 19.63 -8.14
N GLN A 169 -12.19 20.60 -8.49
CA GLN A 169 -12.66 21.63 -7.58
C GLN A 169 -14.14 21.39 -7.26
N VAL A 170 -14.52 21.25 -6.00
CA VAL A 170 -15.93 21.22 -5.58
C VAL A 170 -16.29 22.60 -5.06
N LYS A 171 -17.49 23.11 -5.35
CA LYS A 171 -17.87 24.49 -5.07
C LYS A 171 -19.01 24.63 -4.06
N ASN A 172 -19.02 25.76 -3.35
CA ASN A 172 -20.10 26.21 -2.47
C ASN A 172 -20.51 25.20 -1.38
N LEU A 173 -19.56 24.46 -0.82
CA LEU A 173 -19.83 23.40 0.16
C LEU A 173 -20.50 23.91 1.44
N GLN A 174 -20.32 25.18 1.81
CA GLN A 174 -20.98 25.73 3.01
C GLN A 174 -22.51 25.76 2.89
N ARG A 175 -23.03 25.88 1.66
CA ARG A 175 -24.47 25.90 1.42
C ARG A 175 -25.06 24.50 1.32
N PHE A 176 -24.24 23.47 1.21
CA PHE A 176 -24.67 22.11 0.95
C PHE A 176 -25.68 21.60 1.99
N THR A 177 -25.42 21.77 3.28
CA THR A 177 -26.35 21.31 4.33
C THR A 177 -27.71 22.02 4.26
N ASN A 178 -27.72 23.31 3.92
CA ASN A 178 -28.97 24.07 3.74
C ASN A 178 -29.71 23.63 2.48
N SER A 179 -29.00 23.43 1.37
CA SER A 179 -29.58 22.91 0.13
C SER A 179 -30.15 21.50 0.29
N LEU A 180 -29.47 20.65 1.08
CA LEU A 180 -29.94 19.31 1.39
C LEU A 180 -31.24 19.37 2.23
N ARG A 181 -31.26 20.20 3.27
CA ARG A 181 -32.44 20.41 4.11
C ARG A 181 -33.62 20.90 3.28
N GLN A 182 -33.42 21.96 2.50
CA GLN A 182 -34.47 22.52 1.64
C GLN A 182 -34.98 21.49 0.61
N GLY A 183 -34.08 20.69 0.04
CA GLY A 183 -34.47 19.61 -0.88
C GLY A 183 -35.32 18.52 -0.23
N LEU A 184 -35.06 18.20 1.05
CA LEU A 184 -35.89 17.28 1.83
C LEU A 184 -37.21 17.91 2.26
N GLU A 185 -37.23 19.18 2.68
CA GLU A 185 -38.46 19.91 3.02
C GLU A 185 -39.41 19.96 1.82
N ASN A 186 -38.92 20.34 0.64
CA ASN A 186 -39.71 20.32 -0.59
C ASN A 186 -40.22 18.91 -0.94
N TYR A 187 -39.43 17.87 -0.66
CA TYR A 187 -39.85 16.48 -0.92
C TYR A 187 -40.98 16.06 0.01
N VAL A 188 -40.91 16.44 1.30
CA VAL A 188 -41.93 16.13 2.29
C VAL A 188 -43.24 16.87 1.96
N GLU A 189 -43.15 18.14 1.56
CA GLU A 189 -44.32 18.92 1.07
C GLU A 189 -44.95 18.30 -0.19
N ASP A 190 -44.14 17.72 -1.09
CA ASP A 190 -44.62 17.01 -2.28
C ASP A 190 -45.23 15.62 -1.95
N LEU A 191 -44.95 15.05 -0.78
CA LEU A 191 -45.20 13.63 -0.46
C LEU A 191 -46.63 13.36 0.04
N THR A 192 -47.15 14.22 0.93
CA THR A 192 -48.47 14.05 1.55
C THR A 192 -49.13 15.41 1.78
N ASP A 193 -50.45 15.45 1.59
CA ASP A 193 -51.31 16.60 1.92
C ASP A 193 -52.00 16.41 3.31
N ASP A 194 -51.77 15.29 4.00
CA ASP A 194 -52.33 15.00 5.32
C ASP A 194 -51.53 15.73 6.41
N GLU A 195 -52.21 16.59 7.19
CA GLU A 195 -51.57 17.44 8.21
C GLU A 195 -50.92 16.61 9.35
N GLU A 196 -51.50 15.47 9.75
CA GLU A 196 -50.99 14.65 10.85
C GLU A 196 -49.73 13.88 10.41
N GLU A 197 -49.78 13.27 9.22
CA GLU A 197 -48.59 12.61 8.63
C GLU A 197 -47.47 13.62 8.35
N LEU A 198 -47.83 14.81 7.86
CA LEU A 198 -46.87 15.87 7.56
C LEU A 198 -46.14 16.33 8.84
N GLU A 199 -46.88 16.55 9.94
CA GLU A 199 -46.29 16.93 11.24
C GLU A 199 -45.32 15.85 11.76
N ASP A 200 -45.71 14.57 11.67
CA ASP A 200 -44.87 13.44 12.09
C ASP A 200 -43.58 13.33 11.26
N ILE A 201 -43.66 13.46 9.94
CA ILE A 201 -42.49 13.39 9.05
C ILE A 201 -41.60 14.63 9.22
N GLN A 202 -42.18 15.81 9.43
CA GLN A 202 -41.43 17.03 9.76
C GLN A 202 -40.67 16.90 11.09
N ALA A 203 -41.27 16.25 12.10
CA ALA A 203 -40.59 15.96 13.35
C ALA A 203 -39.36 15.05 13.14
N ILE A 204 -39.48 14.02 12.29
CA ILE A 204 -38.35 13.15 11.91
C ILE A 204 -37.25 13.93 11.20
N LEU A 205 -37.61 14.82 10.26
CA LEU A 205 -36.66 15.68 9.55
C LEU A 205 -35.95 16.65 10.52
N ALA A 206 -36.68 17.17 11.52
CA ALA A 206 -36.15 18.05 12.54
C ALA A 206 -35.10 17.38 13.45
N GLU A 207 -35.18 16.05 13.66
CA GLU A 207 -34.15 15.29 14.38
C GLU A 207 -32.78 15.35 13.67
N GLY A 208 -32.75 15.59 12.36
CA GLY A 208 -31.53 15.83 11.59
C GLY A 208 -30.66 14.60 11.30
N LYS A 209 -31.04 13.39 11.76
CA LYS A 209 -30.25 12.16 11.59
C LYS A 209 -29.96 11.82 10.11
N ASP A 210 -30.93 12.03 9.22
CA ASP A 210 -30.76 11.74 7.79
C ASP A 210 -29.92 12.81 7.08
N ILE A 211 -30.04 14.07 7.49
CA ILE A 211 -29.16 15.16 7.04
C ILE A 211 -27.71 14.86 7.44
N ASP A 212 -27.48 14.46 8.69
CA ASP A 212 -26.15 14.11 9.19
C ASP A 212 -25.56 12.91 8.46
N TYR A 213 -26.36 11.87 8.23
CA TYR A 213 -25.96 10.70 7.45
C TYR A 213 -25.59 11.07 6.01
N LEU A 214 -26.47 11.76 5.28
CA LEU A 214 -26.25 12.15 3.89
C LEU A 214 -25.05 13.08 3.77
N ARG A 215 -24.83 13.97 4.75
CA ARG A 215 -23.64 14.81 4.81
C ARG A 215 -22.36 13.98 4.90
N GLU A 216 -22.29 13.03 5.83
CA GLU A 216 -21.11 12.18 5.99
C GLU A 216 -20.92 11.24 4.79
N PHE A 217 -22.02 10.72 4.23
CA PHE A 217 -22.00 9.86 3.06
C PHE A 217 -21.47 10.58 1.81
N VAL A 218 -22.00 11.77 1.51
CA VAL A 218 -21.50 12.63 0.41
C VAL A 218 -20.05 13.04 0.65
N ASN A 219 -19.69 13.34 1.91
CA ASN A 219 -18.33 13.65 2.28
C ASN A 219 -17.35 12.54 1.87
N GLN A 220 -17.69 11.27 2.11
CA GLN A 220 -16.80 10.13 1.90
C GLN A 220 -16.77 9.60 0.44
N GLU A 221 -17.89 9.64 -0.26
CA GLU A 221 -18.04 8.87 -1.51
C GLU A 221 -17.92 9.72 -2.79
N THR A 222 -18.18 11.03 -2.72
CA THR A 222 -18.30 11.91 -3.89
C THR A 222 -17.01 12.04 -4.69
N LEU A 223 -15.85 12.15 -4.02
CA LEU A 223 -14.57 12.25 -4.70
C LEU A 223 -14.28 11.02 -5.57
N GLY A 224 -14.75 9.84 -5.15
CA GLY A 224 -14.68 8.61 -5.95
C GLY A 224 -15.48 8.71 -7.25
N GLN A 225 -16.68 9.30 -7.20
CA GLN A 225 -17.51 9.51 -8.39
C GLN A 225 -16.93 10.57 -9.33
N LEU A 226 -16.40 11.67 -8.79
CA LEU A 226 -15.73 12.71 -9.58
C LEU A 226 -14.50 12.15 -10.32
N LYS A 227 -13.71 11.28 -9.67
CA LYS A 227 -12.58 10.59 -10.33
C LYS A 227 -13.04 9.68 -11.47
N LYS A 228 -14.14 8.96 -11.28
CA LYS A 228 -14.75 8.10 -12.30
C LYS A 228 -15.22 8.93 -13.51
N GLU A 229 -15.85 10.08 -13.27
CA GLU A 229 -16.25 11.01 -14.33
C GLU A 229 -15.04 11.64 -15.04
N ALA A 230 -14.01 12.01 -14.29
CA ALA A 230 -12.78 12.55 -14.85
C ALA A 230 -12.08 11.56 -15.82
N CYS A 231 -12.20 10.25 -15.59
CA CYS A 231 -11.73 9.26 -16.56
C CYS A 231 -12.48 9.37 -17.90
N LEU A 232 -13.79 9.60 -17.89
CA LEU A 232 -14.56 9.79 -19.12
C LEU A 232 -14.17 11.11 -19.82
N LYS A 233 -14.15 12.22 -19.08
CA LYS A 233 -13.75 13.54 -19.60
C LYS A 233 -12.32 13.55 -20.14
N TYR A 234 -11.41 12.78 -19.57
CA TYR A 234 -10.06 12.64 -20.12
C TYR A 234 -10.02 11.86 -21.44
N LEU A 235 -10.90 10.87 -21.66
CA LEU A 235 -11.01 10.23 -22.98
C LEU A 235 -11.58 11.20 -24.03
N GLU A 236 -12.55 12.04 -23.65
CA GLU A 236 -13.09 13.11 -24.50
C GLU A 236 -12.01 14.12 -24.86
N TYR A 237 -11.25 14.61 -23.87
CA TYR A 237 -10.09 15.48 -24.06
C TYR A 237 -9.09 14.91 -25.07
N ILE A 238 -8.77 13.60 -24.97
CA ILE A 238 -7.90 12.95 -25.94
C ILE A 238 -8.54 12.95 -27.34
N ALA A 239 -9.82 12.56 -27.45
CA ALA A 239 -10.52 12.45 -28.73
C ALA A 239 -10.63 13.80 -29.45
N GLU A 240 -10.91 14.88 -28.73
CA GLU A 240 -11.01 16.25 -29.25
C GLU A 240 -9.67 16.76 -29.81
N ASN A 241 -8.55 16.22 -29.31
CA ASN A 241 -7.20 16.60 -29.72
C ASN A 241 -6.55 15.60 -30.70
N ILE A 242 -7.31 14.64 -31.24
CA ILE A 242 -6.88 13.75 -32.32
C ILE A 242 -7.54 14.18 -33.64
N SER A 243 -6.76 14.23 -34.71
CA SER A 243 -7.26 14.56 -36.06
C SER A 243 -8.35 13.58 -36.52
N GLU A 244 -9.43 14.12 -37.09
CA GLU A 244 -10.53 13.33 -37.64
C GLU A 244 -10.12 12.45 -38.83
N TYR A 245 -8.99 12.75 -39.48
CA TYR A 245 -8.41 11.92 -40.55
C TYR A 245 -7.80 10.61 -40.03
N ASN A 246 -7.60 10.47 -38.71
CA ASN A 246 -7.13 9.21 -38.14
C ASN A 246 -8.30 8.24 -37.94
N HIS A 247 -8.47 7.30 -38.87
CA HIS A 247 -9.57 6.33 -38.82
C HIS A 247 -9.60 5.43 -37.57
N ASP A 248 -8.51 5.28 -36.81
CA ASP A 248 -8.55 4.49 -35.57
C ASP A 248 -9.24 5.27 -34.42
N ILE A 249 -9.51 6.59 -34.57
CA ILE A 249 -10.26 7.41 -33.61
C ILE A 249 -11.67 6.87 -33.36
N PHE A 250 -12.27 6.16 -34.34
CA PHE A 250 -13.59 5.57 -34.18
C PHE A 250 -13.65 4.56 -33.03
N TYR A 251 -12.56 3.82 -32.75
CA TYR A 251 -12.51 2.94 -31.58
C TYR A 251 -12.51 3.71 -30.26
N LEU A 252 -11.90 4.90 -30.21
CA LEU A 252 -11.94 5.76 -29.02
C LEU A 252 -13.33 6.39 -28.84
N LYS A 253 -13.91 6.93 -29.92
CA LYS A 253 -15.28 7.48 -29.91
C LYS A 253 -16.29 6.40 -29.49
N ASP A 254 -16.14 5.16 -29.97
CA ASP A 254 -16.99 4.04 -29.59
C ASP A 254 -16.83 3.65 -28.12
N LEU A 255 -15.61 3.63 -27.60
CA LEU A 255 -15.34 3.41 -26.17
C LEU A 255 -16.05 4.47 -25.30
N ILE A 256 -15.90 5.76 -25.63
CA ILE A 256 -16.54 6.87 -24.91
C ILE A 256 -18.06 6.71 -24.95
N ARG A 257 -18.63 6.50 -26.14
CA ARG A 257 -20.07 6.31 -26.35
C ARG A 257 -20.62 5.15 -25.52
N ARG A 258 -19.95 3.99 -25.53
CA ARG A 258 -20.39 2.80 -24.79
C ARG A 258 -20.30 2.96 -23.28
N LEU A 259 -19.31 3.71 -22.77
CA LEU A 259 -19.21 4.05 -21.36
C LEU A 259 -20.35 4.98 -20.93
N LYS A 260 -20.72 5.96 -21.75
CA LYS A 260 -21.90 6.82 -21.53
C LYS A 260 -23.19 6.00 -21.51
N LEU A 261 -23.42 5.16 -22.51
CA LEU A 261 -24.60 4.28 -22.58
C LEU A 261 -24.69 3.33 -21.39
N LEU A 262 -23.57 2.78 -20.93
CA LEU A 262 -23.53 1.94 -19.72
C LEU A 262 -23.96 2.74 -18.48
N LYS A 263 -23.41 3.94 -18.30
CA LYS A 263 -23.74 4.83 -17.18
C LYS A 263 -25.21 5.24 -17.22
N GLU A 264 -25.70 5.68 -18.37
CA GLU A 264 -27.11 6.04 -18.59
C GLU A 264 -28.03 4.86 -18.27
N PHE A 265 -27.73 3.67 -18.81
CA PHE A 265 -28.58 2.49 -18.63
C PHE A 265 -28.76 2.10 -17.16
N PHE A 266 -27.72 2.18 -16.32
CA PHE A 266 -27.82 1.82 -14.90
C PHE A 266 -28.24 2.99 -13.99
N ASN A 267 -28.27 4.22 -14.51
CA ASN A 267 -28.73 5.39 -13.76
C ASN A 267 -30.21 5.73 -14.03
N GLN A 268 -30.89 5.02 -14.93
CA GLN A 268 -32.32 5.20 -15.15
C GLN A 268 -33.13 4.93 -13.89
N ASP A 269 -34.21 5.68 -13.74
CA ASP A 269 -35.17 5.51 -12.65
C ASP A 269 -36.12 4.36 -12.98
N HIS A 270 -35.96 3.26 -12.26
CA HIS A 270 -36.78 2.05 -12.35
C HIS A 270 -37.07 1.57 -10.94
N ALA A 271 -38.08 0.72 -10.78
CA ALA A 271 -38.38 0.08 -9.50
C ALA A 271 -37.14 -0.60 -8.88
N ASP A 272 -37.04 -0.58 -7.54
CA ASP A 272 -35.83 -0.99 -6.79
C ASP A 272 -35.36 -2.42 -7.09
N ASN A 273 -36.26 -3.31 -7.53
CA ASN A 273 -35.93 -4.68 -7.89
C ASN A 273 -35.50 -4.86 -9.35
N TYR A 274 -35.54 -3.82 -10.19
CA TYR A 274 -35.32 -3.92 -11.63
C TYR A 274 -33.93 -4.46 -11.95
N TYR A 275 -32.88 -3.94 -11.31
CA TYR A 275 -31.49 -4.41 -11.53
C TYR A 275 -31.05 -5.54 -10.60
N LYS A 276 -31.94 -6.03 -9.73
CA LYS A 276 -31.65 -7.17 -8.86
C LYS A 276 -31.80 -8.48 -9.63
N ILE A 277 -30.78 -9.32 -9.48
CA ILE A 277 -30.70 -10.67 -10.05
C ILE A 277 -30.37 -11.68 -8.96
N SER A 278 -30.77 -12.93 -9.15
CA SER A 278 -30.33 -14.06 -8.31
C SER A 278 -29.23 -14.86 -9.02
N TYR A 279 -28.30 -15.46 -8.29
CA TYR A 279 -27.39 -16.47 -8.84
C TYR A 279 -26.84 -17.36 -7.73
N GLU A 280 -27.01 -18.68 -7.85
CA GLU A 280 -26.51 -19.69 -6.91
C GLU A 280 -26.95 -19.38 -5.46
N GLY A 281 -28.22 -18.99 -5.30
CA GLY A 281 -28.83 -18.63 -4.03
C GLY A 281 -28.34 -17.31 -3.42
N GLN A 282 -27.70 -16.43 -4.19
CA GLN A 282 -27.29 -15.09 -3.76
C GLN A 282 -28.04 -14.01 -4.55
N GLU A 283 -28.42 -12.92 -3.88
CA GLU A 283 -28.98 -11.73 -4.54
C GLU A 283 -27.85 -10.76 -4.90
N ILE A 284 -27.91 -10.19 -6.10
CA ILE A 284 -26.91 -9.27 -6.62
C ILE A 284 -27.63 -8.07 -7.22
N ASP A 285 -27.29 -6.88 -6.74
CA ASP A 285 -27.74 -5.62 -7.31
C ASP A 285 -26.69 -5.08 -8.28
N LEU A 286 -27.01 -5.14 -9.58
CA LEU A 286 -26.12 -4.69 -10.64
C LEU A 286 -25.90 -3.17 -10.64
N LYS A 287 -26.91 -2.39 -10.23
CA LYS A 287 -26.82 -0.93 -10.16
C LYS A 287 -25.83 -0.54 -9.07
N THR A 288 -25.98 -1.10 -7.87
CA THR A 288 -25.04 -0.92 -6.75
C THR A 288 -23.62 -1.36 -7.11
N ALA A 289 -23.47 -2.48 -7.82
CA ALA A 289 -22.17 -3.00 -8.23
C ALA A 289 -21.42 -2.08 -9.22
N LEU A 290 -22.16 -1.41 -10.11
CA LEU A 290 -21.62 -0.49 -11.13
C LEU A 290 -21.50 0.95 -10.64
N ALA A 291 -22.21 1.32 -9.57
CA ALA A 291 -22.07 2.61 -8.92
C ALA A 291 -20.69 2.82 -8.31
N GLN A 292 -20.01 1.76 -7.87
CA GLN A 292 -18.70 1.83 -7.23
C GLN A 292 -17.66 2.61 -8.07
N SER A 293 -16.80 3.39 -7.41
CA SER A 293 -15.79 4.24 -8.07
C SER A 293 -14.78 3.44 -8.93
N TYR A 294 -14.44 2.23 -8.51
CA TYR A 294 -13.54 1.31 -9.20
C TYR A 294 -14.24 0.46 -10.28
N ALA A 295 -15.50 0.76 -10.63
CA ALA A 295 -16.30 -0.12 -11.48
C ALA A 295 -15.65 -0.46 -12.83
N PHE A 296 -14.88 0.48 -13.37
CA PHE A 296 -14.27 0.41 -14.69
C PHE A 296 -12.82 -0.10 -14.69
N ASP A 297 -12.22 -0.34 -13.53
CA ASP A 297 -10.81 -0.76 -13.40
C ASP A 297 -10.50 -2.09 -14.08
N CYS A 298 -11.53 -2.91 -14.31
CA CYS A 298 -11.41 -4.18 -15.04
C CYS A 298 -11.14 -3.99 -16.53
N LEU A 299 -11.48 -2.84 -17.13
CA LEU A 299 -11.34 -2.64 -18.56
C LEU A 299 -9.88 -2.76 -19.03
N PRO A 300 -9.63 -3.28 -20.24
CA PRO A 300 -8.27 -3.40 -20.77
C PRO A 300 -7.64 -2.04 -21.06
N ILE A 301 -8.43 -1.07 -21.56
CA ILE A 301 -8.02 0.29 -21.85
C ILE A 301 -8.97 1.24 -21.12
N ILE A 302 -8.43 1.98 -20.15
CA ILE A 302 -9.17 2.99 -19.37
C ILE A 302 -8.16 3.95 -18.72
N PRO A 303 -8.50 5.22 -18.50
CA PRO A 303 -7.70 6.09 -17.67
C PRO A 303 -7.68 5.66 -16.21
N ILE A 304 -6.62 6.05 -15.51
CA ILE A 304 -6.43 5.84 -14.08
C ILE A 304 -5.97 7.17 -13.49
N VAL A 305 -6.73 7.66 -12.51
CA VAL A 305 -6.33 8.78 -11.65
C VAL A 305 -5.34 8.26 -10.60
N THR A 306 -4.14 8.83 -10.54
CA THR A 306 -3.03 8.33 -9.70
C THR A 306 -2.23 9.45 -9.07
N GLY A 307 -1.68 9.18 -7.87
CA GLY A 307 -0.84 10.12 -7.12
C GLY A 307 -1.68 11.30 -6.65
N ASN A 308 -2.03 11.34 -5.36
CA ASN A 308 -2.63 12.55 -4.81
C ASN A 308 -1.51 13.58 -4.67
N LEU A 309 -1.51 14.56 -5.53
CA LEU A 309 -0.45 15.55 -5.59
C LEU A 309 -0.74 16.75 -4.69
N GLY A 310 -1.98 16.94 -4.24
CA GLY A 310 -2.32 18.04 -3.38
C GLY A 310 -3.80 18.08 -3.07
N GLU A 311 -4.10 18.62 -1.90
CA GLU A 311 -5.44 18.82 -1.38
C GLU A 311 -5.47 20.22 -0.76
N ILE A 312 -6.30 21.09 -1.31
CA ILE A 312 -6.43 22.49 -0.92
C ILE A 312 -7.78 22.65 -0.27
N SER A 313 -7.79 23.07 0.98
CA SER A 313 -9.00 23.42 1.72
C SER A 313 -8.84 24.85 2.22
N GLY A 314 -9.57 25.78 1.60
CA GLY A 314 -9.64 27.20 2.02
C GLY A 314 -9.81 27.34 3.54
N ASP A 315 -9.46 28.49 4.13
CA ASP A 315 -9.71 28.76 5.56
C ASP A 315 -11.20 28.61 5.96
N ASN A 316 -12.10 28.70 4.97
CA ASN A 316 -13.54 28.48 5.09
C ASN A 316 -14.03 27.14 4.50
N GLN A 317 -13.14 26.31 3.94
CA GLN A 317 -13.43 25.01 3.28
C GLN A 317 -14.50 25.03 2.17
N ASP A 318 -14.86 26.20 1.65
CA ASP A 318 -16.03 26.33 0.76
C ASP A 318 -15.80 25.77 -0.65
N ASN A 319 -14.56 25.81 -1.14
CA ASN A 319 -14.20 25.32 -2.48
C ASN A 319 -12.93 24.44 -2.45
N PRO A 320 -13.00 23.18 -1.96
CA PRO A 320 -11.83 22.34 -1.90
C PRO A 320 -11.35 21.92 -3.29
N GLU A 321 -10.04 21.86 -3.47
CA GLU A 321 -9.40 21.37 -4.69
C GLU A 321 -8.54 20.15 -4.43
N PHE A 322 -8.62 19.18 -5.33
CA PHE A 322 -7.86 17.94 -5.30
C PHE A 322 -7.07 17.78 -6.60
N VAL A 323 -5.76 17.58 -6.49
CA VAL A 323 -4.88 17.49 -7.65
C VAL A 323 -4.32 16.07 -7.80
N PHE A 324 -4.40 15.52 -9.02
CA PHE A 324 -3.96 14.18 -9.34
C PHE A 324 -3.16 14.13 -10.65
N GLY A 325 -2.37 13.06 -10.83
CA GLY A 325 -1.81 12.67 -12.12
C GLY A 325 -2.72 11.71 -12.88
N LEU A 326 -2.71 11.79 -14.22
CA LEU A 326 -3.46 10.90 -15.11
C LEU A 326 -2.53 9.95 -15.87
N LYS A 327 -2.91 8.67 -15.93
CA LYS A 327 -2.28 7.68 -16.82
C LYS A 327 -3.31 6.81 -17.52
N LEU A 328 -2.89 6.07 -18.55
CA LEU A 328 -3.73 5.09 -19.25
C LEU A 328 -3.28 3.66 -18.93
N LYS A 329 -4.24 2.80 -18.63
CA LYS A 329 -4.10 1.35 -18.76
C LYS A 329 -4.15 1.01 -20.25
N LEU A 330 -3.20 0.24 -20.75
CA LEU A 330 -3.04 -0.07 -22.18
C LEU A 330 -2.98 -1.59 -22.43
N ASN A 331 -3.89 -2.33 -21.79
CA ASN A 331 -4.02 -3.79 -21.84
C ASN A 331 -2.73 -4.57 -21.46
N SER A 332 -1.86 -3.96 -20.67
CA SER A 332 -0.62 -4.58 -20.19
C SER A 332 -0.90 -5.81 -19.30
N PRO A 333 0.07 -6.73 -19.13
CA PRO A 333 -0.11 -7.90 -18.28
C PRO A 333 -0.48 -7.54 -16.83
N VAL A 334 -1.44 -8.28 -16.26
CA VAL A 334 -1.87 -8.07 -14.86
C VAL A 334 -0.78 -8.52 -13.91
N GLU A 335 -0.43 -7.70 -12.92
CA GLU A 335 0.68 -7.97 -11.98
C GLU A 335 0.55 -9.33 -11.26
N LYS A 336 -0.69 -9.73 -10.96
CA LYS A 336 -1.02 -11.01 -10.31
C LYS A 336 -0.70 -12.25 -11.16
N THR A 337 -0.60 -12.14 -12.49
CA THR A 337 -0.29 -13.30 -13.34
C THR A 337 1.03 -13.11 -14.11
N LYS A 338 1.50 -11.86 -14.24
CA LYS A 338 2.70 -11.42 -14.97
C LYS A 338 2.79 -11.85 -16.45
N SER A 339 1.84 -12.64 -16.95
CA SER A 339 1.82 -13.19 -18.31
C SER A 339 0.52 -12.94 -19.08
N LYS A 340 -0.64 -12.79 -18.41
CA LYS A 340 -1.92 -12.56 -19.08
C LYS A 340 -2.23 -11.08 -19.21
N SER A 341 -2.68 -10.65 -20.39
CA SER A 341 -3.25 -9.32 -20.62
C SER A 341 -4.46 -9.08 -19.70
N ALA A 342 -4.82 -7.80 -19.49
CA ALA A 342 -6.00 -7.46 -18.69
C ALA A 342 -7.28 -8.08 -19.27
N LEU A 343 -7.43 -8.08 -20.60
CA LEU A 343 -8.53 -8.78 -21.28
C LEU A 343 -8.57 -10.26 -20.91
N ALA A 344 -7.48 -11.00 -21.14
CA ALA A 344 -7.43 -12.44 -20.93
C ALA A 344 -7.69 -12.82 -19.47
N TYR A 345 -7.10 -12.09 -18.52
CA TYR A 345 -7.29 -12.32 -17.10
C TYR A 345 -8.76 -12.17 -16.68
N HIS A 346 -9.42 -11.08 -17.07
CA HIS A 346 -10.80 -10.83 -16.65
C HIS A 346 -11.81 -11.70 -17.41
N LEU A 347 -11.53 -12.08 -18.66
CA LEU A 347 -12.32 -13.10 -19.35
C LEU A 347 -12.28 -14.42 -18.60
N ASP A 348 -11.10 -14.88 -18.17
CA ASP A 348 -11.01 -16.09 -17.36
C ASP A 348 -11.74 -15.92 -16.02
N PHE A 349 -11.65 -14.75 -15.37
CA PHE A 349 -12.38 -14.47 -14.12
C PHE A 349 -13.91 -14.56 -14.27
N ILE A 350 -14.46 -14.23 -15.45
CA ILE A 350 -15.91 -14.31 -15.71
C ILE A 350 -16.34 -15.74 -16.04
N ASN A 351 -15.47 -16.55 -16.67
CA ASN A 351 -15.82 -17.86 -17.21
C ASN A 351 -15.91 -18.94 -16.12
N PRO A 352 -17.10 -19.52 -15.84
CA PRO A 352 -17.27 -20.56 -14.82
C PRO A 352 -16.43 -21.82 -15.05
N ASN A 353 -16.02 -22.09 -16.30
CA ASN A 353 -15.20 -23.25 -16.64
C ASN A 353 -13.70 -22.99 -16.47
N SER A 354 -13.29 -21.74 -16.26
CA SER A 354 -11.88 -21.41 -16.10
C SER A 354 -11.36 -21.85 -14.72
N GLN A 355 -10.07 -22.12 -14.65
CA GLN A 355 -9.40 -22.42 -13.40
C GLN A 355 -9.45 -21.22 -12.44
N LEU A 356 -9.22 -20.00 -12.96
CA LEU A 356 -9.22 -18.77 -12.17
C LEU A 356 -10.57 -18.51 -11.49
N TYR A 357 -11.69 -18.75 -12.17
CA TYR A 357 -13.03 -18.58 -11.60
C TYR A 357 -13.23 -19.51 -10.41
N LYS A 358 -12.89 -20.80 -10.58
CA LYS A 358 -13.06 -21.84 -9.55
C LYS A 358 -12.22 -21.54 -8.32
N GLU A 359 -10.98 -21.10 -8.54
CA GLU A 359 -10.05 -20.67 -7.49
C GLU A 359 -10.57 -19.46 -6.71
N GLU A 360 -10.98 -18.40 -7.40
CA GLU A 360 -11.47 -17.17 -6.75
C GLU A 360 -12.82 -17.37 -6.05
N LEU A 361 -13.68 -18.27 -6.54
CA LEU A 361 -14.90 -18.68 -5.87
C LEU A 361 -14.60 -19.46 -4.58
N ALA A 362 -13.63 -20.38 -4.62
CA ALA A 362 -13.22 -21.15 -3.44
C ALA A 362 -12.61 -20.24 -2.35
N LYS A 363 -11.90 -19.17 -2.73
CA LYS A 363 -11.35 -18.14 -1.81
C LYS A 363 -12.40 -17.20 -1.22
N ALA A 364 -13.59 -17.14 -1.79
CA ALA A 364 -14.57 -16.12 -1.44
C ALA A 364 -15.15 -16.37 -0.04
N THR A 365 -14.80 -15.51 0.92
CA THR A 365 -15.40 -15.54 2.27
C THR A 365 -16.91 -15.28 2.24
N LYS A 366 -17.40 -14.58 1.21
CA LYS A 366 -18.81 -14.37 0.91
C LYS A 366 -19.03 -14.56 -0.59
N LYS A 367 -19.82 -15.57 -0.98
CA LYS A 367 -20.14 -15.89 -2.37
C LYS A 367 -20.78 -14.71 -3.11
N GLU A 368 -21.74 -14.04 -2.47
CA GLU A 368 -22.35 -12.78 -2.96
C GLU A 368 -21.32 -11.78 -3.49
N ARG A 369 -20.25 -11.50 -2.75
CA ARG A 369 -19.21 -10.53 -3.15
C ARG A 369 -18.42 -11.00 -4.37
N PHE A 370 -18.19 -12.30 -4.48
CA PHE A 370 -17.53 -12.88 -5.65
C PHE A 370 -18.43 -12.80 -6.88
N TYR A 371 -19.70 -13.20 -6.78
CA TYR A 371 -20.62 -13.13 -7.91
C TYR A 371 -20.92 -11.68 -8.31
N THR A 372 -21.03 -10.75 -7.36
CA THR A 372 -21.11 -9.31 -7.64
C THR A 372 -19.95 -8.86 -8.53
N LYS A 373 -18.73 -9.28 -8.21
CA LYS A 373 -17.52 -9.01 -9.01
C LYS A 373 -17.56 -9.66 -10.41
N VAL A 374 -18.16 -10.85 -10.55
CA VAL A 374 -18.32 -11.53 -11.84
C VAL A 374 -19.30 -10.76 -12.73
N PHE A 375 -20.51 -10.49 -12.23
CA PHE A 375 -21.56 -9.83 -13.03
C PHE A 375 -21.28 -8.36 -13.31
N GLN A 376 -20.61 -7.65 -12.39
CA GLN A 376 -20.09 -6.31 -12.67
C GLN A 376 -19.16 -6.31 -13.89
N ARG A 377 -18.19 -7.25 -13.95
CA ARG A 377 -17.26 -7.37 -15.09
C ARG A 377 -17.96 -7.80 -16.36
N PHE A 378 -18.92 -8.73 -16.25
CA PHE A 378 -19.76 -9.14 -17.37
C PHE A 378 -20.49 -7.94 -17.98
N CYS A 379 -21.19 -7.13 -17.18
CA CYS A 379 -21.93 -5.96 -17.68
C CYS A 379 -20.99 -4.94 -18.33
N VAL A 380 -19.87 -4.59 -17.67
CA VAL A 380 -18.88 -3.65 -18.22
C VAL A 380 -18.31 -4.16 -19.54
N TYR A 381 -17.89 -5.43 -19.60
CA TYR A 381 -17.31 -6.00 -20.82
C TYR A 381 -18.37 -6.16 -21.92
N PHE A 382 -19.62 -6.45 -21.56
CA PHE A 382 -20.70 -6.57 -22.52
C PHE A 382 -20.90 -5.24 -23.22
N PHE A 383 -21.14 -4.16 -22.47
CA PHE A 383 -21.39 -2.84 -23.07
C PHE A 383 -20.19 -2.35 -23.88
N VAL A 384 -18.97 -2.51 -23.34
CA VAL A 384 -17.77 -1.88 -23.90
C VAL A 384 -17.13 -2.69 -25.04
N LEU A 385 -17.17 -4.03 -25.02
CA LEU A 385 -16.36 -4.87 -25.91
C LEU A 385 -17.15 -5.74 -26.89
N THR A 386 -18.47 -5.89 -26.73
CA THR A 386 -19.27 -6.68 -27.69
C THR A 386 -19.31 -6.01 -29.05
N SER A 387 -19.19 -6.83 -30.09
CA SER A 387 -19.13 -6.36 -31.47
C SER A 387 -19.88 -7.32 -32.39
N ARG A 388 -20.49 -6.76 -33.43
CA ARG A 388 -21.00 -7.51 -34.60
C ARG A 388 -20.14 -7.33 -35.84
N CYS A 389 -19.19 -6.40 -35.82
CA CYS A 389 -18.37 -6.04 -36.96
C CYS A 389 -17.16 -6.97 -37.09
N GLN A 390 -16.85 -7.35 -38.34
CA GLN A 390 -15.74 -8.26 -38.68
C GLN A 390 -14.62 -7.46 -39.35
N PRO A 391 -13.50 -7.18 -38.66
CA PRO A 391 -12.47 -6.28 -39.17
C PRO A 391 -11.78 -6.70 -40.48
N ASP A 392 -11.86 -7.97 -40.85
CA ASP A 392 -11.28 -8.51 -42.09
C ASP A 392 -12.26 -8.53 -43.27
N SER A 393 -13.53 -8.14 -43.05
CA SER A 393 -14.51 -8.08 -44.12
C SER A 393 -14.15 -6.98 -45.12
N LYS A 394 -14.33 -7.24 -46.42
CA LYS A 394 -14.01 -6.27 -47.50
C LYS A 394 -14.80 -4.96 -47.38
N ASN A 395 -15.95 -4.98 -46.71
CA ASN A 395 -16.83 -3.82 -46.54
C ASN A 395 -16.78 -3.25 -45.11
N TYR A 396 -15.80 -3.64 -44.29
CA TYR A 396 -15.70 -3.14 -42.93
C TYR A 396 -15.10 -1.73 -42.92
N HIS A 397 -15.84 -0.78 -42.34
CA HIS A 397 -15.34 0.54 -41.99
C HIS A 397 -15.32 0.68 -40.47
N GLN A 398 -14.27 1.29 -39.90
CA GLN A 398 -14.18 1.47 -38.44
C GLN A 398 -15.35 2.26 -37.85
N ALA A 399 -15.95 3.17 -38.63
CA ALA A 399 -17.15 3.91 -38.24
C ALA A 399 -18.36 2.98 -37.98
N ASP A 400 -18.41 1.80 -38.58
CA ASP A 400 -19.51 0.83 -38.40
C ASP A 400 -19.62 0.34 -36.94
N GLU A 401 -18.53 0.42 -36.16
CA GLU A 401 -18.55 0.10 -34.73
C GLU A 401 -19.54 0.99 -33.95
N LEU A 402 -19.67 2.26 -34.34
CA LEU A 402 -20.57 3.22 -33.70
C LEU A 402 -22.05 2.85 -33.88
N ASN A 403 -22.37 2.07 -34.91
CA ASN A 403 -23.74 1.68 -35.23
C ASN A 403 -24.25 0.53 -34.34
N TYR A 404 -23.40 -0.10 -33.53
CA TYR A 404 -23.84 -1.16 -32.63
C TYR A 404 -24.48 -0.56 -31.38
N ASP A 405 -25.72 -0.96 -31.10
CA ASP A 405 -26.42 -0.62 -29.85
C ASP A 405 -26.20 -1.71 -28.78
N PRO A 406 -25.36 -1.46 -27.77
CA PRO A 406 -25.17 -2.40 -26.67
C PRO A 406 -26.39 -2.50 -25.74
N VAL A 407 -27.21 -1.45 -25.61
CA VAL A 407 -28.37 -1.43 -24.71
C VAL A 407 -29.45 -2.37 -25.24
N GLU A 408 -29.85 -2.19 -26.49
CA GLU A 408 -30.84 -3.05 -27.15
C GLU A 408 -30.36 -4.51 -27.15
N SER A 409 -29.09 -4.75 -27.49
CA SER A 409 -28.53 -6.10 -27.51
C SER A 409 -28.42 -6.72 -26.11
N PHE A 410 -28.19 -5.92 -25.06
CA PHE A 410 -28.15 -6.42 -23.67
C PHE A 410 -29.54 -6.82 -23.21
N ASN A 411 -30.53 -5.95 -23.42
CA ASN A 411 -31.92 -6.21 -23.05
C ASN A 411 -32.47 -7.46 -23.73
N SER A 412 -32.29 -7.56 -25.04
CA SER A 412 -32.84 -8.67 -25.84
C SER A 412 -32.14 -10.01 -25.62
N LYS A 413 -30.82 -10.03 -25.36
CA LYS A 413 -30.04 -11.29 -25.34
C LYS A 413 -29.57 -11.73 -23.96
N CYS A 414 -29.50 -10.82 -22.99
CA CYS A 414 -28.85 -11.09 -21.71
C CYS A 414 -29.76 -10.78 -20.52
N PHE A 415 -30.36 -9.59 -20.49
CA PHE A 415 -31.02 -9.11 -19.29
C PHE A 415 -32.21 -9.98 -18.87
N GLY A 416 -33.03 -10.45 -19.83
CA GLY A 416 -34.11 -11.41 -19.55
C GLY A 416 -33.61 -12.71 -18.90
N ILE A 417 -32.46 -13.24 -19.34
CA ILE A 417 -31.84 -14.45 -18.74
C ILE A 417 -31.33 -14.15 -17.33
N LEU A 418 -30.70 -12.98 -17.13
CA LEU A 418 -30.21 -12.56 -15.82
C LEU A 418 -31.34 -12.37 -14.80
N LYS A 419 -32.50 -11.87 -15.23
CA LYS A 419 -33.69 -11.68 -14.40
C LYS A 419 -34.43 -12.99 -14.10
N GLY A 420 -34.31 -14.00 -14.95
CA GLY A 420 -34.90 -15.32 -14.74
C GLY A 420 -34.31 -16.05 -13.53
N SER A 421 -34.94 -17.14 -13.11
CA SER A 421 -34.49 -17.96 -11.97
C SER A 421 -33.55 -19.12 -12.36
N ASP A 422 -33.25 -19.30 -13.65
CA ASP A 422 -32.43 -20.41 -14.14
C ASP A 422 -30.92 -20.06 -14.07
N ASP A 423 -30.25 -20.61 -13.05
CA ASP A 423 -28.82 -20.41 -12.84
C ASP A 423 -27.95 -21.14 -13.88
N GLN A 424 -28.45 -22.23 -14.47
CA GLN A 424 -27.73 -22.92 -15.54
C GLN A 424 -27.76 -22.09 -16.82
N ALA A 425 -28.89 -21.46 -17.15
CA ALA A 425 -28.96 -20.51 -18.28
C ALA A 425 -28.03 -19.30 -18.08
N LYS A 426 -27.92 -18.76 -16.86
CA LYS A 426 -26.96 -17.69 -16.54
C LYS A 426 -25.51 -18.15 -16.67
N LYS A 427 -25.20 -19.36 -16.21
CA LYS A 427 -23.87 -19.97 -16.37
C LYS A 427 -23.50 -20.14 -17.83
N ASP A 428 -24.43 -20.63 -18.65
CA ASP A 428 -24.25 -20.79 -20.10
C ASP A 428 -24.11 -19.43 -20.80
N LEU A 429 -24.83 -18.41 -20.35
CA LEU A 429 -24.66 -17.03 -20.81
C LEU A 429 -23.21 -16.54 -20.57
N LEU A 430 -22.65 -16.72 -19.37
CA LEU A 430 -21.27 -16.33 -19.06
C LEU A 430 -20.25 -17.10 -19.93
N ILE A 431 -20.46 -18.40 -20.15
CA ILE A 431 -19.60 -19.24 -20.99
C ILE A 431 -19.66 -18.78 -22.46
N ASN A 432 -20.87 -18.58 -23.00
CA ASN A 432 -21.07 -18.19 -24.39
C ASN A 432 -20.58 -16.77 -24.65
N PHE A 433 -20.76 -15.86 -23.69
CA PHE A 433 -20.18 -14.52 -23.73
C PHE A 433 -18.65 -14.57 -23.82
N ASN A 434 -18.00 -15.41 -23.00
CA ASN A 434 -16.55 -15.59 -23.06
C ASN A 434 -16.08 -16.08 -24.43
N LYS A 435 -16.79 -17.08 -24.99
CA LYS A 435 -16.52 -17.61 -26.33
C LYS A 435 -16.70 -16.54 -27.40
N GLY A 436 -17.78 -15.76 -27.33
CA GLY A 436 -18.08 -14.69 -28.27
C GLY A 436 -17.01 -13.60 -28.32
N LEU A 437 -16.48 -13.17 -27.17
CA LEU A 437 -15.39 -12.19 -27.13
C LEU A 437 -14.03 -12.76 -27.58
N LYS A 438 -13.85 -14.08 -27.52
CA LYS A 438 -12.66 -14.80 -28.03
C LYS A 438 -12.81 -15.25 -29.49
N ASP A 439 -13.96 -14.99 -30.11
CA ASP A 439 -14.23 -15.39 -31.49
C ASP A 439 -13.32 -14.63 -32.46
N SER A 440 -12.61 -15.38 -33.31
CA SER A 440 -11.66 -14.83 -34.28
C SER A 440 -12.30 -13.95 -35.33
N ARG A 441 -13.63 -14.01 -35.53
CA ARG A 441 -14.37 -13.16 -36.47
C ARG A 441 -14.40 -11.70 -36.03
N PHE A 442 -14.53 -11.43 -34.73
CA PHE A 442 -14.68 -10.07 -34.21
C PHE A 442 -13.33 -9.41 -33.85
N LYS A 443 -12.27 -10.21 -33.69
CA LYS A 443 -10.89 -9.77 -33.42
C LYS A 443 -10.77 -8.65 -32.37
N ILE A 444 -11.39 -8.84 -31.20
CA ILE A 444 -11.41 -7.83 -30.13
C ILE A 444 -9.99 -7.41 -29.71
N GLU A 445 -9.05 -8.35 -29.59
CA GLU A 445 -7.65 -8.04 -29.26
C GLU A 445 -6.98 -7.14 -30.30
N HIS A 446 -7.29 -7.32 -31.59
CA HIS A 446 -6.77 -6.47 -32.67
C HIS A 446 -7.31 -5.05 -32.57
N LYS A 447 -8.61 -4.88 -32.31
CA LYS A 447 -9.23 -3.56 -32.10
C LYS A 447 -8.61 -2.84 -30.91
N LEU A 448 -8.43 -3.55 -29.80
CA LEU A 448 -7.76 -3.02 -28.62
C LEU A 448 -6.30 -2.66 -28.89
N ALA A 449 -5.56 -3.46 -29.68
CA ALA A 449 -4.20 -3.15 -30.05
C ALA A 449 -4.11 -1.87 -30.91
N LYS A 450 -5.04 -1.67 -31.85
CA LYS A 450 -5.15 -0.43 -32.63
C LYS A 450 -5.48 0.78 -31.76
N LEU A 451 -6.47 0.67 -30.88
CA LEU A 451 -6.80 1.73 -29.92
C LEU A 451 -5.62 2.06 -29.01
N ALA A 452 -4.93 1.04 -28.46
CA ALA A 452 -3.74 1.25 -27.65
C ALA A 452 -2.61 1.93 -28.45
N LYS A 453 -2.44 1.58 -29.73
CA LYS A 453 -1.47 2.23 -30.62
C LYS A 453 -1.81 3.71 -30.83
N LEU A 454 -3.06 4.04 -31.17
CA LEU A 454 -3.54 5.42 -31.31
C LEU A 454 -3.26 6.24 -30.06
N LEU A 455 -3.62 5.71 -28.88
CA LEU A 455 -3.42 6.39 -27.60
C LEU A 455 -1.93 6.58 -27.28
N LYS A 456 -1.08 5.60 -27.61
CA LYS A 456 0.38 5.73 -27.44
C LYS A 456 0.94 6.83 -28.35
N GLU A 457 0.52 6.87 -29.62
CA GLU A 457 0.94 7.87 -30.60
C GLU A 457 0.55 9.29 -30.15
N PHE A 458 -0.71 9.47 -29.73
CA PHE A 458 -1.19 10.73 -29.15
C PHE A 458 -0.34 11.17 -27.95
N LEU A 459 -0.07 10.27 -27.01
CA LEU A 459 0.69 10.58 -25.82
C LEU A 459 2.18 10.88 -26.08
N THR A 460 2.70 10.49 -27.25
CA THR A 460 4.07 10.80 -27.68
C THR A 460 4.21 12.12 -28.44
N GLN A 461 3.11 12.83 -28.72
CA GLN A 461 3.19 14.07 -29.47
C GLN A 461 3.98 15.17 -28.75
N GLY A 462 4.73 15.93 -29.55
CA GLY A 462 5.50 17.09 -29.08
C GLY A 462 4.64 18.33 -28.81
N THR A 463 3.42 18.39 -29.36
CA THR A 463 2.50 19.52 -29.15
C THR A 463 2.06 19.56 -27.69
N ILE A 464 2.12 20.76 -27.09
CA ILE A 464 1.56 21.03 -25.76
C ILE A 464 0.07 21.32 -25.95
N LEU A 465 -0.76 20.57 -25.24
CA LEU A 465 -2.21 20.75 -25.31
C LEU A 465 -2.65 21.88 -24.39
N LYS A 466 -3.72 22.58 -24.79
CA LYS A 466 -4.30 23.65 -23.97
C LYS A 466 -5.05 23.05 -22.78
N PRO A 467 -4.99 23.68 -21.60
CA PRO A 467 -5.87 23.33 -20.49
C PRO A 467 -7.34 23.33 -20.90
N GLN A 468 -8.11 22.37 -20.38
CA GLN A 468 -9.54 22.29 -20.62
C GLN A 468 -10.31 22.08 -19.33
N GLU A 469 -11.40 22.84 -19.18
CA GLU A 469 -12.29 22.82 -18.03
C GLU A 469 -13.62 22.15 -18.39
N TYR A 470 -14.12 21.31 -17.50
CA TYR A 470 -15.39 20.61 -17.62
C TYR A 470 -16.23 20.90 -16.35
N PRO A 471 -17.25 21.77 -16.44
CA PRO A 471 -18.19 21.96 -15.35
C PRO A 471 -19.10 20.73 -15.22
N VAL A 472 -19.29 20.26 -13.99
CA VAL A 472 -20.09 19.07 -13.66
C VAL A 472 -20.92 19.32 -12.41
N HIS A 473 -22.04 18.59 -12.27
CA HIS A 473 -22.85 18.59 -11.05
C HIS A 473 -22.77 17.22 -10.37
N ILE A 474 -22.64 17.20 -9.05
CA ILE A 474 -22.86 16.04 -8.21
C ILE A 474 -24.32 16.10 -7.78
N GLU A 475 -25.07 15.06 -8.08
CA GLU A 475 -26.52 15.00 -7.92
C GLU A 475 -26.90 13.88 -6.95
N ILE A 476 -27.70 14.22 -5.94
CA ILE A 476 -28.33 13.23 -5.07
C ILE A 476 -29.76 13.01 -5.60
N GLN A 477 -30.01 11.82 -6.12
CA GLN A 477 -31.27 11.46 -6.77
C GLN A 477 -32.39 11.23 -5.74
N ARG A 478 -33.63 11.58 -6.09
CA ARG A 478 -34.83 11.34 -5.28
C ARG A 478 -35.01 9.85 -4.94
N GLY A 479 -34.49 8.94 -5.75
CA GLY A 479 -34.55 7.50 -5.51
C GLY A 479 -33.85 7.00 -4.23
N ILE A 480 -33.15 7.85 -3.48
CA ILE A 480 -32.65 7.53 -2.13
C ILE A 480 -33.75 7.68 -1.06
N LEU A 481 -34.79 8.45 -1.35
CA LEU A 481 -35.87 8.82 -0.42
C LEU A 481 -37.00 7.81 -0.47
N GLU A 482 -37.60 7.54 0.69
CA GLU A 482 -38.77 6.66 0.85
C GLU A 482 -40.04 7.37 0.39
N SER A 483 -40.90 6.65 -0.34
CA SER A 483 -42.12 7.20 -0.94
C SER A 483 -43.40 6.87 -0.17
N GLU A 484 -43.34 6.03 0.86
CA GLU A 484 -44.49 5.63 1.67
C GLU A 484 -44.41 6.26 3.06
N CYS A 485 -45.39 7.08 3.43
CA CYS A 485 -45.44 7.78 4.73
C CYS A 485 -45.36 6.80 5.92
N GLU A 486 -46.10 5.69 5.86
CA GLU A 486 -46.14 4.67 6.92
C GLU A 486 -44.74 4.07 7.18
N ASP A 487 -43.96 3.84 6.11
CA ASP A 487 -42.61 3.32 6.24
C ASP A 487 -41.64 4.36 6.81
N ILE A 488 -41.80 5.64 6.45
CA ILE A 488 -41.01 6.74 7.03
C ILE A 488 -41.25 6.84 8.53
N ILE A 489 -42.52 6.87 8.95
CA ILE A 489 -42.93 7.00 10.34
C ILE A 489 -42.50 5.78 11.14
N THR A 490 -42.73 4.56 10.62
CA THR A 490 -42.36 3.32 11.31
C THR A 490 -40.84 3.19 11.46
N ASN A 491 -40.07 3.52 10.42
CA ASN A 491 -38.62 3.36 10.42
C ASN A 491 -37.86 4.57 10.95
N GLN A 492 -38.55 5.68 11.20
CA GLN A 492 -37.99 6.95 11.69
C GLN A 492 -36.85 7.45 10.78
N THR A 493 -37.10 7.43 9.46
CA THR A 493 -36.15 7.88 8.43
C THR A 493 -36.83 8.15 7.09
N LEU A 494 -36.39 9.19 6.39
CA LEU A 494 -36.80 9.50 5.02
C LEU A 494 -36.04 8.66 3.98
N LEU A 495 -35.15 7.74 4.37
CA LEU A 495 -34.25 7.02 3.47
C LEU A 495 -34.66 5.55 3.30
N LYS A 496 -34.85 5.11 2.05
CA LYS A 496 -35.23 3.72 1.70
C LYS A 496 -34.30 2.66 2.30
N ASN A 497 -32.99 2.89 2.23
CA ASN A 497 -32.00 1.87 2.62
C ASN A 497 -31.57 1.94 4.10
N LYS A 498 -32.25 2.74 4.94
CA LYS A 498 -31.92 2.88 6.37
C LYS A 498 -30.43 3.14 6.61
N ARG A 499 -29.86 4.09 5.86
CA ARG A 499 -28.46 4.55 6.00
C ARG A 499 -27.42 3.46 5.65
N GLN A 500 -27.51 2.87 4.46
CA GLN A 500 -26.56 1.88 3.95
C GLN A 500 -25.69 2.46 2.81
N PRO A 501 -24.48 2.96 3.10
CA PRO A 501 -23.67 3.73 2.14
C PRO A 501 -23.45 3.04 0.80
N LYS A 502 -23.23 1.72 0.82
CA LYS A 502 -22.96 0.97 -0.41
C LYS A 502 -24.13 0.96 -1.39
N LYS A 503 -25.36 0.87 -0.88
CA LYS A 503 -26.57 0.88 -1.71
C LYS A 503 -26.91 2.29 -2.13
N ASP A 504 -26.78 3.24 -1.19
CA ASP A 504 -27.06 4.66 -1.43
C ASP A 504 -26.12 5.28 -2.46
N LEU A 505 -24.91 4.73 -2.64
CA LEU A 505 -23.95 5.15 -3.69
C LEU A 505 -24.54 5.09 -5.10
N SER A 506 -25.51 4.22 -5.34
CA SER A 506 -26.22 4.16 -6.63
C SER A 506 -27.08 5.38 -6.95
N GLN A 507 -27.35 6.22 -5.96
CA GLN A 507 -28.18 7.42 -6.06
C GLN A 507 -27.35 8.71 -6.10
N VAL A 508 -26.01 8.61 -6.06
CA VAL A 508 -25.10 9.74 -6.27
C VAL A 508 -24.54 9.68 -7.68
N VAL A 509 -24.96 10.63 -8.52
CA VAL A 509 -24.58 10.70 -9.93
C VAL A 509 -23.76 11.97 -10.17
N VAL A 510 -22.68 11.86 -10.95
CA VAL A 510 -22.00 13.04 -11.48
C VAL A 510 -22.38 13.20 -12.94
N SER A 511 -22.88 14.36 -13.34
CA SER A 511 -23.39 14.65 -14.69
C SER A 511 -22.78 15.94 -15.24
N GLU A 512 -23.01 16.21 -16.52
CA GLU A 512 -22.71 17.54 -17.08
C GLU A 512 -23.55 18.61 -16.39
N ALA A 513 -23.02 19.83 -16.27
CA ALA A 513 -23.69 20.91 -15.55
C ALA A 513 -25.04 21.30 -16.19
N ALA A 514 -26.11 20.68 -15.70
CA ALA A 514 -27.50 20.90 -16.10
C ALA A 514 -28.44 20.74 -14.89
N ILE A 515 -29.65 21.28 -15.01
CA ILE A 515 -30.72 21.09 -14.02
C ILE A 515 -31.30 19.69 -14.24
N ASN A 516 -31.32 18.86 -13.19
CA ASN A 516 -31.91 17.52 -13.23
C ASN A 516 -33.13 17.45 -12.30
N PRO A 517 -34.36 17.33 -12.83
CA PRO A 517 -35.58 17.21 -12.02
C PRO A 517 -35.62 15.98 -11.10
N SER A 518 -34.88 14.92 -11.44
CA SER A 518 -34.79 13.70 -10.64
C SER A 518 -33.88 13.83 -9.43
N ALA A 519 -33.09 14.91 -9.33
CA ALA A 519 -32.25 15.22 -8.18
C ALA A 519 -32.98 16.16 -7.20
N PHE A 520 -32.89 15.88 -5.90
CA PHE A 520 -33.41 16.81 -4.87
C PHE A 520 -32.30 17.72 -4.31
N CYS A 521 -31.03 17.38 -4.55
CA CYS A 521 -29.89 18.21 -4.17
C CYS A 521 -28.78 18.10 -5.23
N GLN A 522 -28.18 19.24 -5.58
CA GLN A 522 -27.05 19.32 -6.53
C GLN A 522 -25.89 20.12 -5.92
N ILE A 523 -24.65 19.69 -6.19
CA ILE A 523 -23.42 20.37 -5.79
C ILE A 523 -22.59 20.63 -7.04
N GLU A 524 -22.14 21.87 -7.22
CA GLU A 524 -21.29 22.24 -8.34
C GLU A 524 -19.87 21.73 -8.18
N ALA A 525 -19.27 21.26 -9.27
CA ALA A 525 -17.85 20.93 -9.33
C ALA A 525 -17.26 21.26 -10.72
N LYS A 526 -15.93 21.31 -10.79
CA LYS A 526 -15.18 21.58 -12.01
C LYS A 526 -14.01 20.61 -12.11
N LEU A 527 -13.86 19.98 -13.27
CA LEU A 527 -12.72 19.14 -13.61
C LEU A 527 -11.82 19.90 -14.58
N THR A 528 -10.52 20.00 -14.30
CA THR A 528 -9.54 20.68 -15.18
C THR A 528 -8.46 19.69 -15.58
N ILE A 529 -8.17 19.60 -16.87
CA ILE A 529 -7.12 18.72 -17.43
C ILE A 529 -6.04 19.57 -18.07
N GLU A 530 -4.78 19.32 -17.71
CA GLU A 530 -3.63 20.13 -18.15
C GLU A 530 -2.49 19.23 -18.68
N ASP A 531 -1.78 19.70 -19.72
CA ASP A 531 -0.59 19.07 -20.27
C ASP A 531 0.69 19.79 -19.81
N ILE A 532 1.32 19.24 -18.78
CA ILE A 532 2.52 19.79 -18.15
C ILE A 532 3.78 19.18 -18.78
N ARG A 533 4.73 20.04 -19.16
CA ARG A 533 6.03 19.64 -19.74
C ARG A 533 7.20 20.01 -18.83
N TYR A 534 8.08 19.03 -18.64
CA TYR A 534 9.33 19.20 -17.91
C TYR A 534 10.50 19.24 -18.89
N HIS A 535 11.40 20.19 -18.72
CA HIS A 535 12.60 20.39 -19.53
C HIS A 535 13.85 20.21 -18.66
N LEU A 536 14.95 19.75 -19.25
CA LEU A 536 16.23 19.65 -18.54
C LEU A 536 16.79 21.05 -18.29
N GLN A 537 17.31 21.30 -17.09
CA GLN A 537 17.96 22.54 -16.71
C GLN A 537 19.30 22.26 -16.03
N GLY A 538 20.28 23.13 -16.28
CA GLY A 538 21.59 23.08 -15.63
C GLY A 538 22.48 21.91 -16.07
N GLU A 539 23.67 21.86 -15.50
CA GLU A 539 24.63 20.78 -15.73
C GLU A 539 24.28 19.52 -14.94
N LYS A 540 24.92 18.40 -15.30
CA LYS A 540 24.78 17.15 -14.56
C LYS A 540 25.61 17.22 -13.28
N GLN A 541 24.95 17.03 -12.15
CA GLN A 541 25.61 16.80 -10.88
C GLN A 541 26.12 15.36 -10.85
N LEU A 542 27.40 15.19 -10.52
CA LEU A 542 28.06 13.89 -10.41
C LEU A 542 28.45 13.59 -8.96
N PHE A 543 28.39 12.31 -8.58
CA PHE A 543 28.94 11.81 -7.32
C PHE A 543 29.34 10.35 -7.47
N ASN A 544 30.23 9.90 -6.57
CA ASN A 544 30.66 8.52 -6.46
C ASN A 544 30.14 7.93 -5.16
N MET A 545 29.97 6.60 -5.13
CA MET A 545 29.51 5.87 -3.95
C MET A 545 30.38 4.64 -3.72
N GLU A 546 30.74 4.41 -2.47
CA GLU A 546 31.44 3.22 -2.01
C GLU A 546 30.77 2.65 -0.77
N TYR A 547 30.94 1.35 -0.55
CA TYR A 547 30.47 0.70 0.68
C TYR A 547 31.48 0.91 1.80
N ASP A 548 30.96 1.22 2.98
CA ASP A 548 31.76 1.16 4.20
C ASP A 548 31.59 -0.23 4.83
N LEU A 549 32.68 -1.01 4.82
CA LEU A 549 32.72 -2.38 5.33
C LEU A 549 33.49 -2.48 6.66
N GLU A 550 34.05 -1.37 7.14
CA GLU A 550 34.99 -1.38 8.26
C GLU A 550 34.29 -1.79 9.55
N GLY A 551 34.90 -2.71 10.30
CA GLY A 551 34.37 -3.15 11.60
C GLY A 551 33.06 -3.95 11.56
N ILE A 552 32.45 -4.20 10.40
CA ILE A 552 31.16 -4.90 10.33
C ILE A 552 31.35 -6.41 10.51
N GLN A 553 30.92 -6.91 11.66
CA GLN A 553 30.87 -8.33 11.99
C GLN A 553 29.58 -8.96 11.47
N THR A 554 29.66 -10.09 10.78
CA THR A 554 28.54 -10.70 10.04
C THR A 554 28.25 -12.10 10.54
N LEU A 555 26.96 -12.39 10.77
CA LEU A 555 26.44 -13.73 11.04
C LEU A 555 25.31 -14.05 10.04
N PRO A 556 25.61 -14.78 8.94
CA PRO A 556 24.58 -15.14 7.97
C PRO A 556 23.55 -16.10 8.54
N ILE A 557 22.29 -15.91 8.13
CA ILE A 557 21.16 -16.76 8.51
C ILE A 557 20.57 -17.35 7.24
N LEU A 558 20.32 -18.66 7.25
CA LEU A 558 19.78 -19.39 6.11
C LEU A 558 18.46 -20.06 6.50
N PHE A 559 17.40 -19.82 5.73
CA PHE A 559 16.19 -20.62 5.73
C PHE A 559 16.23 -21.58 4.55
N SER A 560 16.31 -22.88 4.83
CA SER A 560 16.47 -23.92 3.81
C SER A 560 15.29 -24.90 3.82
N PRO A 561 14.55 -25.08 2.71
CA PRO A 561 13.52 -26.11 2.65
C PRO A 561 14.16 -27.51 2.71
N LYS A 562 13.55 -28.43 3.45
CA LYS A 562 13.93 -29.85 3.48
C LYS A 562 13.53 -30.51 2.15
N HIS A 563 14.42 -30.46 1.16
CA HIS A 563 14.20 -31.03 -0.17
C HIS A 563 15.54 -31.44 -0.82
N GLU A 564 15.52 -32.45 -1.70
CA GLU A 564 16.72 -33.01 -2.36
C GLU A 564 17.52 -31.96 -3.16
N ILE A 565 16.86 -31.22 -4.06
CA ILE A 565 17.49 -30.09 -4.80
C ILE A 565 18.20 -29.08 -3.87
N VAL A 566 17.60 -28.78 -2.71
CA VAL A 566 18.20 -27.86 -1.74
C VAL A 566 19.45 -28.48 -1.13
N ARG A 567 19.43 -29.78 -0.82
CA ARG A 567 20.58 -30.52 -0.29
C ARG A 567 21.80 -30.43 -1.22
N GLU A 568 21.59 -30.55 -2.53
CA GLU A 568 22.66 -30.35 -3.51
C GLU A 568 23.20 -28.91 -3.48
N LYS A 569 22.31 -27.91 -3.52
CA LYS A 569 22.71 -26.49 -3.50
C LYS A 569 23.32 -26.05 -2.18
N TYR A 570 22.95 -26.70 -1.06
CA TYR A 570 23.49 -26.44 0.26
C TYR A 570 25.01 -26.65 0.31
N GLN A 571 25.56 -27.52 -0.55
CA GLN A 571 27.01 -27.69 -0.69
C GLN A 571 27.74 -26.41 -1.07
N SER A 572 27.11 -25.46 -1.78
CA SER A 572 27.71 -24.16 -2.10
C SER A 572 27.99 -23.29 -0.86
N PHE A 573 27.34 -23.59 0.26
CA PHE A 573 27.54 -22.94 1.55
C PHE A 573 28.53 -23.69 2.46
N SER A 574 29.19 -24.75 1.98
CA SER A 574 30.12 -25.59 2.77
C SER A 574 31.29 -24.80 3.37
N ASN A 575 31.74 -23.76 2.68
CA ASN A 575 32.81 -22.90 3.17
C ASN A 575 32.32 -21.74 4.04
N GLN A 576 31.01 -21.52 4.13
CA GLN A 576 30.43 -20.38 4.84
C GLN A 576 30.13 -20.71 6.29
N LYS A 577 30.43 -19.74 7.16
CA LYS A 577 29.96 -19.72 8.55
C LYS A 577 28.55 -19.16 8.60
N LEU A 578 27.59 -19.89 9.18
CA LEU A 578 26.19 -19.46 9.24
C LEU A 578 25.34 -20.20 10.29
N VAL A 579 24.16 -19.66 10.56
CA VAL A 579 23.07 -20.35 11.27
C VAL A 579 22.02 -20.80 10.25
N ASN A 580 21.64 -22.08 10.25
CA ASN A 580 20.65 -22.64 9.34
C ASN A 580 19.38 -23.06 10.09
N PHE A 581 18.23 -22.67 9.56
CA PHE A 581 16.90 -23.07 10.01
C PHE A 581 16.22 -23.88 8.90
N PRO A 582 16.33 -25.22 8.93
CA PRO A 582 15.61 -26.08 8.01
C PRO A 582 14.10 -26.01 8.29
N TYR A 583 13.28 -25.94 7.24
CA TYR A 583 11.82 -25.99 7.34
C TYR A 583 11.22 -26.96 6.33
N SER A 584 10.05 -27.51 6.62
CA SER A 584 9.45 -28.52 5.78
C SER A 584 8.38 -27.98 4.82
N LEU A 585 8.28 -28.62 3.65
CA LEU A 585 7.31 -28.26 2.61
C LEU A 585 6.05 -29.14 2.61
N ASP A 586 6.06 -30.24 3.36
CA ASP A 586 4.93 -31.16 3.51
C ASP A 586 3.78 -30.56 4.33
N ILE A 587 4.04 -29.51 5.11
CA ILE A 587 3.01 -28.76 5.86
C ILE A 587 1.96 -28.11 4.94
N LYS A 588 2.22 -28.05 3.62
CA LYS A 588 1.24 -27.65 2.58
C LYS A 588 -0.12 -28.36 2.69
N THR A 589 -0.17 -29.54 3.34
CA THR A 589 -1.39 -30.34 3.54
C THR A 589 -2.13 -30.04 4.84
N TYR A 590 -1.60 -29.18 5.70
CA TYR A 590 -2.20 -28.84 6.99
C TYR A 590 -3.50 -28.07 6.82
N ASN A 591 -4.44 -28.22 7.77
CA ASN A 591 -5.60 -27.35 7.88
C ASN A 591 -5.24 -26.00 8.53
N SER A 592 -6.15 -25.02 8.53
CA SER A 592 -5.89 -23.67 9.06
C SER A 592 -5.41 -23.66 10.52
N THR A 593 -5.94 -24.53 11.37
CA THR A 593 -5.53 -24.65 12.77
C THR A 593 -4.10 -25.18 12.90
N GLN A 594 -3.77 -26.25 12.18
CA GLN A 594 -2.44 -26.84 12.16
C GLN A 594 -1.41 -25.85 11.61
N GLN A 595 -1.77 -25.11 10.56
CA GLN A 595 -0.93 -24.07 9.96
C GLN A 595 -0.65 -22.94 10.96
N PHE A 596 -1.68 -22.41 11.62
CA PHE A 596 -1.53 -21.38 12.64
C PHE A 596 -0.53 -21.81 13.72
N ARG A 597 -0.73 -23.02 14.28
CA ARG A 597 0.14 -23.57 15.34
C ARG A 597 1.57 -23.78 14.88
N TYR A 598 1.78 -24.34 13.69
CA TYR A 598 3.11 -24.52 13.11
C TYR A 598 3.82 -23.17 12.95
N TYR A 599 3.17 -22.23 12.26
CA TYR A 599 3.78 -20.95 11.91
C TYR A 599 4.02 -20.06 13.14
N PHE A 600 3.09 -20.05 14.09
CA PHE A 600 3.27 -19.41 15.39
C PHE A 600 4.49 -19.97 16.13
N THR A 601 4.56 -21.30 16.29
CA THR A 601 5.64 -21.97 17.03
C THR A 601 7.00 -21.77 16.35
N PHE A 602 7.06 -21.97 15.03
CA PHE A 602 8.28 -21.79 14.25
C PHE A 602 8.81 -20.35 14.37
N SER A 603 7.92 -19.37 14.24
CA SER A 603 8.27 -17.95 14.30
C SER A 603 8.76 -17.55 15.70
N LEU A 604 8.02 -17.95 16.75
CA LEU A 604 8.37 -17.66 18.14
C LEU A 604 9.74 -18.21 18.51
N LEU A 605 9.95 -19.52 18.30
CA LEU A 605 11.20 -20.19 18.68
C LEU A 605 12.38 -19.69 17.84
N THR A 606 12.18 -19.40 16.56
CA THR A 606 13.26 -18.90 15.70
C THR A 606 13.73 -17.53 16.17
N TYR A 607 12.80 -16.63 16.52
CA TYR A 607 13.14 -15.32 17.05
C TYR A 607 13.88 -15.42 18.38
N ILE A 608 13.38 -16.22 19.33
CA ILE A 608 14.03 -16.40 20.65
C ILE A 608 15.43 -17.01 20.49
N CYS A 609 15.59 -18.06 19.68
CA CYS A 609 16.91 -18.66 19.43
C CYS A 609 17.90 -17.64 18.84
N LEU A 610 17.48 -16.83 17.87
CA LEU A 610 18.35 -15.80 17.30
C LEU A 610 18.68 -14.71 18.32
N LYS A 611 17.74 -14.31 19.18
CA LYS A 611 17.99 -13.36 20.26
C LYS A 611 19.04 -13.92 21.23
N ILE A 612 18.91 -15.17 21.66
CA ILE A 612 19.89 -15.85 22.51
C ILE A 612 21.27 -15.89 21.84
N ILE A 613 21.34 -16.35 20.58
CA ILE A 613 22.61 -16.46 19.84
C ILE A 613 23.29 -15.10 19.73
N THR A 614 22.54 -14.06 19.38
CA THR A 614 23.09 -12.71 19.17
C THR A 614 23.50 -12.04 20.48
N ASP A 615 22.73 -12.24 21.56
CA ASP A 615 23.06 -11.72 22.90
C ASP A 615 24.33 -12.38 23.47
N GLU A 616 24.52 -13.68 23.27
CA GLU A 616 25.71 -14.40 23.72
C GLU A 616 26.97 -13.99 22.93
N ILE A 617 26.83 -13.60 21.65
CA ILE A 617 27.94 -13.08 20.83
C ILE A 617 28.42 -11.71 21.33
N LYS A 618 27.54 -10.89 21.93
CA LYS A 618 27.86 -9.55 22.50
C LYS A 618 28.52 -8.57 21.52
N LEU A 619 28.19 -8.65 20.24
CA LEU A 619 28.64 -7.74 19.20
C LEU A 619 27.46 -7.15 18.45
N LYS A 620 27.64 -5.94 17.89
CA LYS A 620 26.71 -5.43 16.87
C LYS A 620 27.00 -6.15 15.56
N LEU A 621 26.02 -6.87 15.06
CA LEU A 621 26.16 -7.74 13.88
C LEU A 621 25.46 -7.15 12.65
N PHE A 622 25.89 -7.61 11.49
CA PHE A 622 25.08 -7.67 10.28
C PHE A 622 24.53 -9.10 10.11
N LEU A 623 23.22 -9.20 9.96
CA LEU A 623 22.45 -10.44 9.88
C LEU A 623 21.78 -10.56 8.50
N PRO A 624 22.51 -11.00 7.45
CA PRO A 624 21.92 -11.27 6.16
C PRO A 624 21.10 -12.56 6.23
N ILE A 625 19.78 -12.43 6.06
CA ILE A 625 18.84 -13.56 6.06
C ILE A 625 18.55 -13.97 4.62
N LEU A 626 19.03 -15.15 4.23
CA LEU A 626 18.75 -15.72 2.92
C LEU A 626 17.73 -16.85 3.03
N ARG A 627 16.67 -16.78 2.21
CA ARG A 627 15.67 -17.85 2.09
C ARG A 627 15.78 -18.54 0.74
N LEU A 628 16.03 -19.84 0.75
CA LEU A 628 15.98 -20.65 -0.48
C LEU A 628 14.53 -21.05 -0.76
N HIS A 629 14.14 -21.11 -2.02
CA HIS A 629 12.81 -21.60 -2.41
C HIS A 629 12.80 -22.33 -3.74
N LEU A 630 11.84 -23.23 -3.88
CA LEU A 630 11.68 -24.13 -5.00
C LEU A 630 10.49 -23.76 -5.88
N GLN A 631 9.44 -23.20 -5.32
CA GLN A 631 8.31 -22.67 -6.06
C GLN A 631 8.63 -21.21 -6.35
N GLY A 632 8.37 -20.73 -7.56
CA GLY A 632 8.56 -19.30 -7.85
C GLY A 632 7.65 -18.45 -6.96
N LYS A 633 7.43 -17.17 -7.33
CA LYS A 633 6.14 -16.56 -6.97
C LYS A 633 5.06 -17.29 -7.77
N ASP A 634 4.74 -18.52 -7.42
CA ASP A 634 3.61 -19.24 -7.99
C ASP A 634 2.39 -18.48 -7.50
N ASN A 635 1.75 -17.78 -8.43
CA ASN A 635 0.56 -16.96 -8.19
C ASN A 635 -0.69 -17.82 -7.97
N ASN A 636 -0.54 -19.14 -7.91
CA ASN A 636 -1.58 -20.04 -7.41
C ASN A 636 -1.61 -19.90 -5.90
N ALA A 637 -2.37 -18.92 -5.42
CA ALA A 637 -2.69 -18.72 -4.00
C ALA A 637 -3.56 -19.86 -3.41
N ASP A 638 -3.67 -21.00 -4.09
CA ASP A 638 -4.64 -22.08 -3.86
C ASP A 638 -4.05 -23.35 -3.23
N THR A 639 -2.77 -23.35 -2.91
CA THR A 639 -2.20 -24.25 -1.90
C THR A 639 -1.48 -23.39 -0.89
N HIS A 640 -1.76 -23.58 0.41
CA HIS A 640 -0.90 -23.07 1.46
C HIS A 640 0.56 -23.33 1.05
N ASN A 641 1.31 -22.24 0.92
CA ASN A 641 2.67 -22.26 0.42
C ASN A 641 3.58 -21.91 1.59
N PRO A 642 4.21 -22.91 2.22
CA PRO A 642 5.16 -22.70 3.31
C PRO A 642 6.26 -21.70 2.94
N GLU A 643 6.63 -21.66 1.66
CA GLU A 643 7.65 -20.74 1.17
C GLU A 643 7.15 -19.28 1.14
N SER A 644 5.85 -19.03 0.94
CA SER A 644 5.28 -17.67 1.06
C SER A 644 5.27 -17.20 2.52
N GLU A 645 4.90 -18.07 3.45
CA GLU A 645 4.94 -17.74 4.87
C GLU A 645 6.36 -17.49 5.35
N MET A 646 7.32 -18.34 4.96
CA MET A 646 8.73 -18.10 5.26
C MET A 646 9.27 -16.82 4.62
N ARG A 647 8.76 -16.42 3.44
CA ARG A 647 9.09 -15.12 2.83
C ARG A 647 8.62 -13.99 3.74
N ASP A 648 7.37 -14.05 4.17
CA ASP A 648 6.73 -13.00 4.96
C ASP A 648 7.36 -12.91 6.35
N TYR A 649 7.57 -14.05 7.01
CA TYR A 649 8.30 -14.15 8.28
C TYR A 649 9.72 -13.61 8.18
N SER A 650 10.48 -13.95 7.14
CA SER A 650 11.87 -13.47 7.02
C SER A 650 11.97 -11.93 6.96
N LYS A 651 10.91 -11.24 6.51
CA LYS A 651 10.82 -9.77 6.51
C LYS A 651 10.48 -9.24 7.91
N VAL A 652 9.53 -9.86 8.60
CA VAL A 652 9.20 -9.56 10.01
C VAL A 652 10.42 -9.74 10.91
N LEU A 653 11.13 -10.85 10.75
CA LEU A 653 12.33 -11.18 11.51
C LEU A 653 13.47 -10.19 11.26
N ALA A 654 13.73 -9.85 9.99
CA ALA A 654 14.74 -8.83 9.65
C ALA A 654 14.40 -7.48 10.27
N HIS A 655 13.12 -7.08 10.27
CA HIS A 655 12.68 -5.84 10.90
C HIS A 655 12.91 -5.86 12.42
N LEU A 656 12.52 -6.92 13.12
CA LEU A 656 12.72 -7.03 14.57
C LEU A 656 14.19 -7.08 14.97
N LEU A 657 15.01 -7.86 14.28
CA LEU A 657 16.45 -7.94 14.55
C LEU A 657 17.17 -6.62 14.25
N SER A 658 16.63 -5.81 13.32
CA SER A 658 17.18 -4.48 13.01
C SER A 658 17.00 -3.46 14.12
N MET A 659 16.29 -3.78 15.20
CA MET A 659 16.19 -2.90 16.37
C MET A 659 17.52 -2.87 17.15
N ASP A 660 18.27 -3.98 17.12
CA ASP A 660 19.51 -4.19 17.89
C ASP A 660 20.74 -4.36 16.98
N HIS A 661 20.54 -4.83 15.74
CA HIS A 661 21.58 -5.15 14.76
C HIS A 661 21.31 -4.49 13.40
N LEU A 662 22.18 -4.71 12.41
CA LEU A 662 21.83 -4.51 11.00
C LEU A 662 21.25 -5.81 10.47
N ALA A 663 20.03 -5.82 9.93
CA ALA A 663 19.47 -7.03 9.34
C ALA A 663 18.69 -6.74 8.06
N ASN A 664 18.69 -7.70 7.15
CA ASN A 664 17.84 -7.65 5.96
C ASN A 664 17.59 -9.06 5.44
N SER A 665 16.52 -9.25 4.69
CA SER A 665 16.16 -10.57 4.16
C SER A 665 15.86 -10.56 2.67
N GLN A 666 16.28 -11.64 1.98
CA GLN A 666 15.94 -11.87 0.58
C GLN A 666 15.76 -13.35 0.25
N GLY A 667 15.01 -13.63 -0.82
CA GLY A 667 14.74 -15.00 -1.27
C GLY A 667 15.34 -15.32 -2.63
N ILE A 668 15.87 -16.53 -2.83
CA ILE A 668 16.40 -17.00 -4.11
C ILE A 668 15.73 -18.30 -4.56
N ASP A 669 15.22 -18.29 -5.80
CA ASP A 669 14.68 -19.46 -6.50
C ASP A 669 15.85 -20.32 -6.99
N ILE A 670 16.00 -21.51 -6.42
CA ILE A 670 17.12 -22.39 -6.72
C ILE A 670 16.86 -23.39 -7.85
N LYS A 671 15.62 -23.51 -8.38
CA LYS A 671 15.30 -24.43 -9.48
C LYS A 671 15.89 -23.97 -10.81
N LYS A 672 15.80 -22.67 -11.11
CA LYS A 672 16.07 -22.14 -12.46
C LYS A 672 17.46 -21.52 -12.65
N GLY A 673 18.37 -21.64 -11.67
CA GLY A 673 19.79 -21.25 -11.82
C GLY A 673 20.02 -19.85 -12.40
N ASN A 674 19.19 -18.86 -12.05
CA ASN A 674 19.21 -17.56 -12.71
C ASN A 674 20.20 -16.61 -12.02
N LYS A 675 21.38 -16.43 -12.65
CA LYS A 675 22.45 -15.53 -12.19
C LYS A 675 21.95 -14.08 -12.01
N PHE A 676 21.07 -13.58 -12.88
CA PHE A 676 20.51 -12.23 -12.77
C PHE A 676 19.63 -12.07 -11.53
N LYS A 677 18.75 -13.05 -11.25
CA LYS A 677 17.91 -13.02 -10.05
C LYS A 677 18.74 -13.09 -8.76
N THR A 678 19.78 -13.93 -8.75
CA THR A 678 20.73 -14.03 -7.63
C THR A 678 21.43 -12.69 -7.38
N LYS A 679 21.95 -12.06 -8.44
CA LYS A 679 22.57 -10.73 -8.37
C LYS A 679 21.62 -9.67 -7.81
N ASN A 680 20.36 -9.64 -8.24
CA ASN A 680 19.38 -8.67 -7.73
C ASN A 680 18.99 -8.95 -6.28
N ALA A 681 18.83 -10.21 -5.89
CA ALA A 681 18.54 -10.61 -4.52
C ALA A 681 19.68 -10.17 -3.58
N LEU A 682 20.93 -10.46 -3.90
CA LEU A 682 22.06 -10.03 -3.05
C LEU A 682 22.23 -8.50 -3.03
N ASN A 683 22.03 -7.81 -4.16
CA ASN A 683 22.06 -6.34 -4.17
C ASN A 683 21.05 -5.74 -3.18
N SER A 684 19.84 -6.31 -3.13
CA SER A 684 18.83 -5.87 -2.18
C SER A 684 19.17 -6.28 -0.74
N LEU A 685 19.71 -7.49 -0.53
CA LEU A 685 20.14 -7.98 0.79
C LEU A 685 21.16 -7.03 1.44
N TYR A 686 22.20 -6.63 0.70
CA TYR A 686 23.25 -5.72 1.15
C TYR A 686 22.89 -4.22 1.08
N SER A 687 21.62 -3.88 0.79
CA SER A 687 21.20 -2.48 0.66
C SER A 687 21.24 -1.69 1.98
N VAL A 688 21.25 -2.37 3.14
CA VAL A 688 21.33 -1.77 4.48
C VAL A 688 22.76 -1.45 4.93
N ILE A 689 23.78 -1.93 4.19
CA ILE A 689 25.19 -1.65 4.51
C ILE A 689 25.47 -0.15 4.31
N PRO A 690 26.21 0.51 5.24
CA PRO A 690 26.52 1.93 5.12
C PRO A 690 27.28 2.27 3.83
N LYS A 691 27.04 3.47 3.30
CA LYS A 691 27.61 3.94 2.04
C LYS A 691 28.16 5.34 2.19
N ASN A 692 29.35 5.56 1.65
CA ASN A 692 30.01 6.85 1.62
C ASN A 692 29.89 7.45 0.21
N PHE A 693 29.46 8.70 0.14
CA PHE A 693 29.32 9.45 -1.09
C PHE A 693 30.38 10.54 -1.17
N SER A 694 31.02 10.67 -2.33
CA SER A 694 32.01 11.72 -2.59
C SER A 694 31.61 12.55 -3.81
N PHE A 695 31.94 13.84 -3.76
CA PHE A 695 31.58 14.83 -4.75
C PHE A 695 32.83 15.29 -5.50
N PRO A 696 32.90 15.12 -6.84
CA PRO A 696 34.01 15.65 -7.64
C PRO A 696 34.11 17.18 -7.60
N SER A 697 32.99 17.87 -7.38
CA SER A 697 32.94 19.32 -7.25
C SER A 697 32.46 19.72 -5.86
N THR A 698 33.25 20.56 -5.18
CA THR A 698 32.99 21.02 -3.81
C THR A 698 31.70 21.85 -3.69
N GLN A 699 31.23 22.46 -4.77
CA GLN A 699 29.96 23.21 -4.80
C GLN A 699 28.73 22.36 -4.47
N TYR A 700 28.84 21.04 -4.60
CA TYR A 700 27.76 20.08 -4.34
C TYR A 700 27.93 19.33 -3.02
N THR A 701 29.01 19.59 -2.29
CA THR A 701 29.24 19.02 -0.97
C THR A 701 28.34 19.73 0.03
N PRO A 702 27.49 19.01 0.78
CA PRO A 702 26.68 19.62 1.83
C PRO A 702 27.53 20.32 2.90
N THR A 703 26.95 21.32 3.54
CA THR A 703 27.52 22.07 4.67
C THR A 703 26.97 21.63 6.03
N LEU A 704 25.74 21.09 6.09
CA LEU A 704 25.18 20.52 7.31
C LEU A 704 25.98 19.29 7.77
N ASP A 705 26.28 19.22 9.06
CA ASP A 705 27.05 18.10 9.59
C ASP A 705 26.24 16.80 9.70
N LYS A 706 24.99 16.91 10.16
CA LYS A 706 24.18 15.75 10.58
C LYS A 706 22.69 15.94 10.30
N VAL A 707 22.12 14.98 9.58
CA VAL A 707 20.68 14.88 9.30
C VAL A 707 20.18 13.47 9.61
N ALA A 708 19.01 13.36 10.24
CA ALA A 708 18.34 12.08 10.46
C ALA A 708 16.99 12.02 9.75
N LEU A 709 16.57 10.81 9.40
CA LEU A 709 15.23 10.46 8.94
C LEU A 709 14.63 9.46 9.92
N ILE A 710 13.40 9.73 10.36
CA ILE A 710 12.54 8.79 11.08
C ILE A 710 11.34 8.52 10.17
N ILE A 711 11.26 7.29 9.66
CA ILE A 711 10.16 6.85 8.79
C ILE A 711 9.20 6.04 9.65
N VAL A 712 7.91 6.38 9.62
CA VAL A 712 6.89 5.76 10.48
C VAL A 712 5.66 5.28 9.70
N SER A 713 5.05 4.22 10.22
CA SER A 713 3.75 3.68 9.80
C SER A 713 3.14 2.92 10.99
N SER A 714 1.91 2.44 10.84
CA SER A 714 1.29 1.57 11.83
C SER A 714 0.40 0.51 11.19
N HIS A 715 0.08 -0.51 11.97
CA HIS A 715 -0.94 -1.47 11.63
C HIS A 715 -1.76 -1.89 12.84
N GLU A 716 -3.06 -2.06 12.65
CA GLU A 716 -3.97 -2.57 13.68
C GLU A 716 -3.48 -3.96 14.14
N CYS A 717 -3.42 -4.19 15.44
CA CYS A 717 -3.14 -5.51 16.03
C CYS A 717 -4.35 -6.05 16.80
N ASP A 718 -5.19 -5.19 17.37
CA ASP A 718 -6.49 -5.55 17.93
C ASP A 718 -7.53 -4.48 17.59
N GLY A 719 -8.62 -4.90 16.94
CA GLY A 719 -9.68 -3.98 16.53
C GLY A 719 -10.98 -4.64 16.10
N SER A 720 -12.08 -4.04 16.55
CA SER A 720 -13.45 -4.38 16.17
C SER A 720 -13.95 -3.52 14.99
N LYS A 721 -14.89 -4.06 14.21
CA LYS A 721 -15.63 -3.36 13.15
C LYS A 721 -16.46 -2.19 13.68
N GLN A 722 -16.88 -2.26 14.94
CA GLN A 722 -17.78 -1.29 15.58
C GLN A 722 -17.05 -0.32 16.53
N ALA A 723 -15.85 -0.67 17.01
CA ALA A 723 -15.10 0.15 17.95
C ALA A 723 -14.60 1.46 17.32
N SER A 724 -14.59 2.52 18.16
CA SER A 724 -13.97 3.81 17.85
C SER A 724 -12.54 3.61 17.35
N ARG A 725 -12.08 4.53 16.49
CA ARG A 725 -10.69 4.50 15.99
C ARG A 725 -9.67 4.72 17.10
N ASP A 726 -10.02 5.53 18.09
CA ASP A 726 -9.09 5.94 19.16
C ASP A 726 -8.81 4.79 20.16
N ASN A 727 -9.77 3.89 20.37
CA ASN A 727 -9.66 2.77 21.30
C ASN A 727 -8.91 1.56 20.72
N ARG A 728 -8.53 1.56 19.44
CA ARG A 728 -7.86 0.41 18.79
C ARG A 728 -6.42 0.27 19.26
N LEU A 729 -5.92 -0.96 19.25
CA LEU A 729 -4.50 -1.24 19.43
C LEU A 729 -3.82 -1.34 18.08
N SER A 730 -2.69 -0.65 17.94
CA SER A 730 -1.84 -0.71 16.75
C SER A 730 -0.39 -0.95 17.12
N ASN A 731 0.30 -1.66 16.23
CA ASN A 731 1.74 -1.75 16.22
C ASN A 731 2.31 -0.59 15.38
N LEU A 732 3.01 0.34 16.04
CA LEU A 732 3.81 1.37 15.40
C LEU A 732 5.09 0.72 14.87
N ILE A 733 5.40 0.97 13.60
CA ILE A 733 6.59 0.47 12.92
C ILE A 733 7.38 1.61 12.29
N GLY A 734 8.71 1.46 12.21
CA GLY A 734 9.53 2.47 11.57
C GLY A 734 10.95 2.07 11.24
N GLU A 735 11.67 2.96 10.57
CA GLU A 735 13.09 2.86 10.27
C GLU A 735 13.77 4.21 10.53
N VAL A 736 14.94 4.18 11.14
CA VAL A 736 15.77 5.36 11.41
C VAL A 736 17.01 5.31 10.53
N ILE A 737 17.24 6.38 9.78
CA ILE A 737 18.38 6.55 8.89
C ILE A 737 19.13 7.81 9.31
N THR A 738 20.45 7.76 9.29
CA THR A 738 21.32 8.88 9.65
C THR A 738 22.27 9.18 8.52
N MET A 739 22.55 10.46 8.31
CA MET A 739 23.43 10.96 7.28
C MET A 739 24.43 11.94 7.91
N ASP A 740 25.71 11.59 7.82
CA ASP A 740 26.79 12.29 8.49
C ASP A 740 27.78 12.83 7.44
N LEU A 741 28.09 14.13 7.50
CA LEU A 741 29.24 14.69 6.79
C LEU A 741 30.52 14.32 7.57
N LEU A 742 31.37 13.50 6.96
CA LEU A 742 32.63 13.08 7.56
C LEU A 742 33.70 14.17 7.39
N PRO A 743 34.73 14.21 8.26
CA PRO A 743 35.86 15.14 8.11
C PRO A 743 36.59 15.04 6.76
N SER A 744 36.44 13.92 6.05
CA SER A 744 36.96 13.71 4.70
C SER A 744 36.18 14.45 3.59
N GLY A 745 35.08 15.12 3.92
CA GLY A 745 34.16 15.73 2.96
C GLY A 745 33.23 14.71 2.27
N LYS A 746 33.21 13.45 2.73
CA LYS A 746 32.28 12.41 2.26
C LYS A 746 31.02 12.42 3.11
N VAL A 747 29.88 12.11 2.50
CA VAL A 747 28.63 11.89 3.23
C VAL A 747 28.41 10.40 3.46
N GLN A 748 28.34 9.98 4.72
CA GLN A 748 27.97 8.61 5.08
C GLN A 748 26.46 8.49 5.27
N VAL A 749 25.82 7.57 4.56
CA VAL A 749 24.40 7.21 4.75
C VAL A 749 24.34 5.83 5.39
N LYS A 750 23.70 5.73 6.56
CA LYS A 750 23.57 4.46 7.31
C LYS A 750 22.16 4.25 7.88
N THR A 751 21.66 3.02 7.81
CA THR A 751 20.49 2.60 8.60
C THR A 751 20.95 2.45 10.05
N LEU A 752 20.31 3.18 10.97
CA LEU A 752 20.67 3.15 12.38
C LEU A 752 20.01 1.95 13.09
N LYS A 753 18.67 1.87 12.98
CA LYS A 753 17.83 0.81 13.56
C LYS A 753 16.41 0.86 12.97
N SER A 754 15.65 -0.21 13.15
CA SER A 754 14.19 -0.22 13.00
C SER A 754 13.50 0.14 14.33
N LEU A 755 12.19 0.42 14.24
CA LEU A 755 11.30 0.68 15.37
C LEU A 755 10.10 -0.27 15.31
N SER A 756 9.69 -0.80 16.47
CA SER A 756 8.45 -1.56 16.63
C SER A 756 7.94 -1.46 18.07
N ALA A 757 6.71 -1.02 18.27
CA ALA A 757 6.07 -0.96 19.59
C ALA A 757 4.54 -0.99 19.47
N ASN A 758 3.86 -1.57 20.46
CA ASN A 758 2.40 -1.67 20.51
C ASN A 758 1.82 -0.53 21.36
N TYR A 759 0.79 0.14 20.87
CA TYR A 759 0.13 1.27 21.55
C TYR A 759 -1.39 1.21 21.36
N VAL A 760 -2.13 1.78 22.32
CA VAL A 760 -3.47 2.31 22.04
C VAL A 760 -3.33 3.49 21.08
N ASN A 761 -4.19 3.59 20.08
CA ASN A 761 -4.08 4.60 19.03
C ASN A 761 -3.98 6.03 19.59
N GLU A 762 -4.77 6.38 20.61
CA GLU A 762 -4.68 7.67 21.28
C GLU A 762 -3.24 7.98 21.77
N ILE A 763 -2.61 7.03 22.48
CA ILE A 763 -1.25 7.16 22.99
C ILE A 763 -0.24 7.23 21.84
N MET A 764 -0.45 6.42 20.79
CA MET A 764 0.43 6.35 19.62
C MET A 764 0.61 7.71 18.94
N TYR A 765 -0.46 8.52 18.88
CA TYR A 765 -0.40 9.84 18.25
C TYR A 765 0.02 10.94 19.23
N ARG A 766 -0.21 10.78 20.55
CA ARG A 766 0.10 11.82 21.55
C ARG A 766 1.51 11.70 22.13
N GLN A 767 1.90 10.52 22.58
CA GLN A 767 3.14 10.30 23.35
C GLN A 767 3.77 8.90 23.10
N PRO A 768 4.10 8.53 21.85
CA PRO A 768 4.77 7.27 21.55
C PRO A 768 6.21 7.26 22.08
N THR A 769 6.43 6.59 23.22
CA THR A 769 7.74 6.47 23.91
C THR A 769 8.89 6.06 22.98
N ILE A 770 8.69 5.11 22.05
CA ILE A 770 9.75 4.65 21.14
C ILE A 770 10.24 5.74 20.18
N ILE A 771 9.36 6.67 19.80
CA ILE A 771 9.70 7.82 18.96
C ILE A 771 10.43 8.85 19.82
N LEU A 772 9.90 9.16 21.01
CA LEU A 772 10.50 10.11 21.96
C LEU A 772 11.93 9.69 22.32
N ASP A 773 12.14 8.44 22.72
CA ASP A 773 13.47 7.90 23.02
C ASP A 773 14.40 8.00 21.81
N THR A 774 13.87 7.79 20.60
CA THR A 774 14.67 7.87 19.37
C THR A 774 15.09 9.30 19.06
N VAL A 775 14.18 10.27 19.18
CA VAL A 775 14.47 11.70 18.99
C VAL A 775 15.50 12.17 20.01
N THR A 776 15.29 11.87 21.30
CA THR A 776 16.23 12.16 22.40
C THR A 776 17.63 11.61 22.10
N ASN A 777 17.72 10.34 21.70
CA ASN A 777 19.00 9.71 21.38
C ASN A 777 19.70 10.37 20.18
N LEU A 778 18.95 10.73 19.13
CA LEU A 778 19.49 11.42 17.96
C LEU A 778 19.97 12.83 18.34
N TYR A 779 19.18 13.56 19.13
CA TYR A 779 19.54 14.88 19.62
C TYR A 779 20.86 14.87 20.41
N HIS A 780 21.03 13.92 21.34
CA HIS A 780 22.28 13.75 22.09
C HIS A 780 23.47 13.32 21.22
N GLN A 781 23.22 12.66 20.08
CA GLN A 781 24.25 12.35 19.09
C GLN A 781 24.60 13.54 18.16
N GLY A 782 23.96 14.70 18.36
CA GLY A 782 24.21 15.92 17.60
C GLY A 782 23.35 16.10 16.35
N TYR A 783 22.32 15.26 16.13
CA TYR A 783 21.37 15.48 15.04
C TYR A 783 20.39 16.58 15.44
N ARG A 784 20.45 17.72 14.76
CA ARG A 784 19.51 18.85 14.95
C ARG A 784 18.42 18.89 13.88
N HIS A 785 18.69 18.36 12.69
CA HIS A 785 17.73 18.30 11.59
C HIS A 785 17.16 16.89 11.45
N ILE A 786 15.86 16.75 11.67
CA ILE A 786 15.16 15.46 11.60
C ILE A 786 13.99 15.55 10.63
N PHE A 787 14.05 14.76 9.57
CA PHE A 787 12.92 14.48 8.71
C PHE A 787 12.02 13.42 9.36
N TYR A 788 10.75 13.77 9.60
CA TYR A 788 9.74 12.84 10.09
C TYR A 788 8.84 12.43 8.92
N VAL A 789 9.09 11.25 8.36
CA VAL A 789 8.48 10.77 7.12
C VAL A 789 7.33 9.82 7.40
N ALA A 790 6.14 10.16 6.91
CA ALA A 790 4.96 9.29 6.98
C ALA A 790 4.25 9.21 5.62
N LYS A 791 3.35 8.23 5.47
CA LYS A 791 2.45 8.24 4.31
C LYS A 791 1.55 9.47 4.38
N THR A 792 1.26 10.06 3.23
CA THR A 792 0.45 11.27 3.18
C THR A 792 -0.94 11.07 3.78
N PRO A 793 -1.40 11.99 4.63
CA PRO A 793 -2.67 11.90 5.37
C PRO A 793 -3.83 12.43 4.53
N TYR A 794 -3.70 12.46 3.20
CA TYR A 794 -4.73 12.99 2.33
C TYR A 794 -6.06 12.31 2.60
N THR A 795 -7.10 13.11 2.72
CA THR A 795 -8.42 12.57 2.96
C THR A 795 -9.05 12.20 1.62
N SER A 796 -9.83 11.13 1.59
CA SER A 796 -10.75 10.88 0.48
C SER A 796 -12.03 11.72 0.60
N ASN A 797 -12.05 12.69 1.53
CA ASN A 797 -13.26 13.34 2.00
C ASN A 797 -13.36 14.76 1.44
N LEU A 798 -14.58 15.29 1.33
CA LEU A 798 -14.85 16.68 0.90
C LEU A 798 -14.67 17.73 2.00
N HIS A 799 -14.24 17.34 3.21
CA HIS A 799 -14.17 18.18 4.41
C HIS A 799 -15.52 18.78 4.85
N LEU A 800 -16.63 18.12 4.55
CA LEU A 800 -17.98 18.55 4.95
C LEU A 800 -18.23 18.41 6.46
N THR A 801 -17.53 17.48 7.13
CA THR A 801 -17.63 17.25 8.57
C THR A 801 -16.36 17.73 9.25
N LYS A 802 -16.48 18.73 10.14
CA LYS A 802 -15.42 19.12 11.05
C LYS A 802 -15.33 18.06 12.15
N SER A 803 -14.40 17.12 12.03
CA SER A 803 -13.86 16.51 13.24
C SER A 803 -12.77 17.42 13.76
N ASP A 804 -13.03 18.09 14.88
CA ASP A 804 -12.01 18.79 15.69
C ASP A 804 -10.86 17.84 16.12
N ASN A 805 -11.00 16.53 15.90
CA ASN A 805 -9.99 15.48 16.08
C ASN A 805 -9.10 15.21 14.84
N ASN A 806 -9.05 16.09 13.84
CA ASN A 806 -8.18 15.89 12.66
C ASN A 806 -6.67 15.85 12.99
N ASP A 807 -6.25 16.26 14.19
CA ASP A 807 -4.87 16.09 14.68
C ASP A 807 -4.47 14.59 14.82
N ASN A 808 -5.43 13.67 14.98
CA ASN A 808 -5.17 12.21 15.10
C ASN A 808 -4.87 11.52 13.75
N LEU A 809 -4.94 12.24 12.63
CA LEU A 809 -4.63 11.67 11.30
C LEU A 809 -3.15 11.80 10.91
N PHE A 810 -2.39 12.63 11.62
CA PHE A 810 -0.97 12.85 11.38
C PHE A 810 -0.17 12.05 12.41
N PHE A 811 0.77 11.20 11.94
CA PHE A 811 1.71 10.51 12.85
C PHE A 811 2.54 11.48 13.70
N LEU A 812 2.69 12.73 13.24
CA LEU A 812 3.25 13.82 14.01
C LEU A 812 2.13 14.76 14.48
N SER A 813 1.47 14.42 15.58
CA SER A 813 0.41 15.27 16.15
C SER A 813 0.98 16.53 16.82
N ARG A 814 0.11 17.51 17.06
CA ARG A 814 0.44 18.70 17.85
C ARG A 814 0.94 18.36 19.25
N ASP A 815 0.33 17.38 19.91
CA ASP A 815 0.71 16.97 21.26
C ASP A 815 2.10 16.31 21.29
N LEU A 816 2.41 15.49 20.28
CA LEU A 816 3.74 14.89 20.13
C LEU A 816 4.81 15.96 19.88
N ILE A 817 4.52 16.97 19.05
CA ILE A 817 5.43 18.09 18.82
C ILE A 817 5.69 18.85 20.11
N LYS A 818 4.64 19.24 20.85
CA LYS A 818 4.78 19.94 22.14
C LYS A 818 5.69 19.16 23.07
N TYR A 819 5.46 17.85 23.18
CA TYR A 819 6.25 16.99 24.04
C TYR A 819 7.72 16.95 23.62
N ILE A 820 8.02 16.85 22.32
CA ILE A 820 9.40 16.85 21.81
C ILE A 820 10.10 18.19 22.08
N TYR A 821 9.44 19.32 21.85
CA TYR A 821 10.07 20.64 21.96
C TYR A 821 10.22 21.15 23.40
N GLN A 822 9.53 20.54 24.38
CA GLN A 822 9.73 20.87 25.80
C GLN A 822 11.20 20.78 26.21
N ASP A 823 11.91 19.77 25.71
CA ASP A 823 13.30 19.47 26.10
C ASP A 823 14.35 19.91 25.05
N TYR A 824 13.94 20.22 23.81
CA TYR A 824 14.87 20.41 22.67
C TYR A 824 14.52 21.62 21.78
N GLN A 825 14.85 22.83 22.24
CA GLN A 825 14.46 24.07 21.56
C GLN A 825 15.20 24.38 20.24
N ASP A 826 16.40 23.84 20.02
CA ASP A 826 17.20 24.00 18.78
C ASP A 826 17.05 22.81 17.82
N LEU A 827 16.06 21.94 18.05
CA LEU A 827 15.72 20.84 17.16
C LEU A 827 14.83 21.34 16.02
N TYR A 828 15.19 20.99 14.78
CA TYR A 828 14.38 21.24 13.59
C TYR A 828 13.72 19.94 13.13
N LEU A 829 12.40 19.86 13.34
CA LEU A 829 11.58 18.71 12.92
C LEU A 829 10.80 19.05 11.65
N TYR A 830 11.02 18.27 10.60
CA TYR A 830 10.39 18.47 9.29
C TYR A 830 9.33 17.38 9.03
N PRO A 831 8.03 17.69 9.13
CA PRO A 831 6.98 16.76 8.72
C PRO A 831 7.04 16.59 7.20
N VAL A 832 7.31 15.37 6.74
CA VAL A 832 7.44 15.07 5.32
C VAL A 832 6.52 13.92 4.93
N PHE A 833 5.83 14.11 3.83
CA PHE A 833 4.98 13.12 3.20
C PHE A 833 5.47 12.84 1.79
N PHE A 834 5.13 11.67 1.26
CA PHE A 834 5.51 11.32 -0.10
C PHE A 834 4.39 10.59 -0.83
N GLU A 835 4.29 10.88 -2.12
CA GLU A 835 3.40 10.17 -3.05
C GLU A 835 4.13 9.77 -4.33
N GLN A 836 3.55 8.82 -5.04
CA GLN A 836 4.02 8.44 -6.36
C GLN A 836 2.99 8.79 -7.43
N TYR A 837 3.44 9.51 -8.45
CA TYR A 837 2.67 9.76 -9.67
C TYR A 837 3.44 9.32 -10.90
N TYR A 838 2.84 9.45 -12.08
CA TYR A 838 3.39 8.87 -13.31
C TYR A 838 3.51 9.92 -14.42
N VAL A 839 4.66 9.87 -15.10
CA VAL A 839 4.99 10.73 -16.24
C VAL A 839 5.42 9.89 -17.44
N ARG A 840 5.36 10.49 -18.63
CA ARG A 840 5.87 9.90 -19.87
C ARG A 840 7.20 10.53 -20.23
N LYS A 841 8.21 9.70 -20.50
CA LYS A 841 9.45 10.15 -21.17
C LYS A 841 9.13 10.54 -22.62
N VAL A 842 9.43 11.78 -22.99
CA VAL A 842 9.29 12.25 -24.38
C VAL A 842 10.60 12.06 -25.13
N LYS A 843 11.75 12.24 -24.47
CA LYS A 843 13.09 12.04 -25.03
C LYS A 843 13.61 10.60 -24.80
N GLY A 844 14.22 10.01 -25.83
CA GLY A 844 14.56 8.57 -25.89
C GLY A 844 15.67 8.07 -24.96
N ASP A 845 16.61 8.92 -24.54
CA ASP A 845 17.78 8.52 -23.72
C ASP A 845 17.89 9.34 -22.42
N LEU A 846 16.89 9.22 -21.54
CA LEU A 846 16.96 9.73 -20.17
C LEU A 846 17.35 8.59 -19.23
N THR A 847 18.64 8.27 -19.16
CA THR A 847 19.17 7.18 -18.31
C THR A 847 19.63 7.65 -16.93
N GLN A 848 19.75 8.95 -16.73
CA GLN A 848 20.13 9.58 -15.47
C GLN A 848 18.91 9.87 -14.58
N SER A 849 19.15 10.05 -13.28
CA SER A 849 18.12 10.52 -12.36
C SER A 849 17.82 12.00 -12.61
N LEU A 850 16.56 12.41 -12.44
CA LEU A 850 16.13 13.78 -12.66
C LEU A 850 15.42 14.31 -11.40
N SER A 851 15.50 15.62 -11.16
CA SER A 851 14.86 16.25 -10.01
C SER A 851 14.24 17.61 -10.34
N LEU A 852 13.08 17.92 -9.76
CA LEU A 852 12.53 19.28 -9.74
C LEU A 852 12.54 19.78 -8.29
N GLN A 853 13.22 20.90 -8.05
CA GLN A 853 13.52 21.42 -6.70
C GLN A 853 12.95 22.83 -6.45
N ASP A 854 12.65 23.60 -7.52
CA ASP A 854 12.10 24.94 -7.38
C ASP A 854 10.64 24.84 -6.92
N SER A 855 10.42 25.22 -5.66
CA SER A 855 9.12 25.15 -5.00
C SER A 855 8.10 26.08 -5.64
N ARG A 856 8.52 27.17 -6.30
CA ARG A 856 7.60 28.06 -7.01
C ARG A 856 6.98 27.35 -8.21
N GLN A 857 7.80 26.65 -8.98
CA GLN A 857 7.33 25.84 -10.11
C GLN A 857 6.50 24.64 -9.65
N LEU A 858 6.81 24.10 -8.47
CA LEU A 858 5.98 23.08 -7.83
C LEU A 858 4.67 23.68 -7.30
N GLN A 859 4.65 24.91 -6.80
CA GLN A 859 3.41 25.62 -6.45
C GLN A 859 2.61 26.02 -7.70
N ASP A 860 3.24 26.33 -8.84
CA ASP A 860 2.53 26.55 -10.10
C ASP A 860 1.87 25.25 -10.61
N LEU A 861 2.49 24.09 -10.33
CA LEU A 861 1.84 22.79 -10.52
C LEU A 861 0.66 22.57 -9.56
N PHE A 862 0.69 23.17 -8.38
CA PHE A 862 -0.23 22.95 -7.25
C PHE A 862 -0.63 24.29 -6.63
N ASN A 863 -1.56 25.00 -7.29
CA ASN A 863 -1.92 26.36 -6.94
C ASN A 863 -2.69 26.42 -5.61
N ASP A 864 -2.00 26.36 -4.47
CA ASP A 864 -2.60 26.44 -3.12
C ASP A 864 -2.54 27.89 -2.59
N PRO A 865 -3.66 28.65 -2.63
CA PRO A 865 -3.72 29.98 -2.05
C PRO A 865 -3.61 29.99 -0.52
N THR A 866 -3.80 28.85 0.17
CA THR A 866 -3.70 28.71 1.63
C THR A 866 -2.32 28.23 2.12
N GLN A 867 -1.50 27.69 1.23
CA GLN A 867 -0.16 27.13 1.49
C GLN A 867 -0.09 26.08 2.60
N LYS A 868 -1.16 25.31 2.85
CA LYS A 868 -1.20 24.34 3.97
C LYS A 868 -0.45 23.06 3.66
N GLY A 869 -0.45 22.61 2.41
CA GLY A 869 0.35 21.48 1.93
C GLY A 869 1.23 21.92 0.76
N VAL A 870 2.56 21.81 0.92
CA VAL A 870 3.51 22.34 -0.07
C VAL A 870 4.40 21.22 -0.59
N ILE A 871 4.32 20.95 -1.90
CA ILE A 871 5.32 20.11 -2.58
C ILE A 871 6.61 20.88 -2.73
N PHE A 872 7.70 20.29 -2.27
CA PHE A 872 9.02 20.94 -2.28
C PHE A 872 10.08 20.17 -3.07
N PHE A 873 9.83 18.91 -3.44
CA PHE A 873 10.81 18.12 -4.16
C PHE A 873 10.21 16.95 -4.95
N ASN A 874 10.54 16.83 -6.23
CA ASN A 874 10.18 15.66 -7.05
C ASN A 874 11.44 14.95 -7.57
N LEU A 875 11.46 13.62 -7.49
CA LEU A 875 12.54 12.77 -7.95
C LEU A 875 12.08 11.72 -8.96
N PHE A 876 12.91 11.52 -9.97
CA PHE A 876 12.69 10.59 -11.07
C PHE A 876 13.93 9.73 -11.29
N ASN A 877 13.75 8.43 -11.43
CA ASN A 877 14.88 7.50 -11.52
C ASN A 877 15.41 7.29 -12.95
N GLY A 878 14.74 7.76 -14.00
CA GLY A 878 15.26 7.55 -15.36
C GLY A 878 15.28 6.09 -15.82
N ILE A 879 14.80 5.13 -15.04
CA ILE A 879 14.80 3.71 -15.43
C ILE A 879 13.51 3.37 -16.18
N THR A 880 13.65 2.66 -17.29
CA THR A 880 12.54 1.94 -17.92
C THR A 880 12.67 0.46 -17.52
N VAL A 881 11.90 0.00 -16.53
CA VAL A 881 12.08 -1.33 -15.90
C VAL A 881 11.75 -2.49 -16.86
N LYS A 882 10.91 -2.24 -17.88
CA LYS A 882 10.59 -3.15 -18.98
C LYS A 882 10.44 -2.34 -20.26
N GLU A 883 10.85 -2.87 -21.41
CA GLU A 883 10.65 -2.24 -22.73
C GLU A 883 9.18 -1.84 -22.97
N ASP A 884 8.23 -2.55 -22.34
CA ASP A 884 6.79 -2.28 -22.41
C ASP A 884 6.25 -1.23 -21.42
N SER A 885 7.07 -0.68 -20.52
CA SER A 885 6.63 0.29 -19.51
C SER A 885 6.40 1.67 -20.14
N PHE A 886 5.16 1.95 -20.53
CA PHE A 886 4.81 3.22 -21.20
C PHE A 886 4.92 4.45 -20.28
N TYR A 887 4.59 4.29 -19.00
CA TYR A 887 4.70 5.33 -17.97
C TYR A 887 5.89 5.07 -17.03
N ASN A 888 6.37 6.13 -16.38
CA ASN A 888 7.52 6.12 -15.49
C ASN A 888 7.12 6.81 -14.18
N GLY A 889 7.56 6.28 -13.04
CA GLY A 889 7.20 6.84 -11.73
C GLY A 889 8.02 8.08 -11.39
N VAL A 890 7.38 9.00 -10.67
CA VAL A 890 8.01 10.13 -9.96
C VAL A 890 7.58 10.04 -8.51
N ILE A 891 8.54 10.18 -7.58
CA ILE A 891 8.22 10.37 -6.16
C ILE A 891 8.17 11.87 -5.88
N SER A 892 7.11 12.30 -5.22
CA SER A 892 6.88 13.68 -4.83
C SER A 892 6.91 13.79 -3.32
N TYR A 893 7.63 14.79 -2.81
CA TYR A 893 7.73 15.10 -1.39
C TYR A 893 6.96 16.37 -1.08
N SER A 894 6.11 16.30 -0.07
CA SER A 894 5.35 17.42 0.46
C SER A 894 5.57 17.60 1.95
N THR A 895 5.33 18.82 2.43
CA THR A 895 5.31 19.18 3.85
C THR A 895 4.04 19.95 4.16
N LEU A 896 3.76 20.14 5.46
CA LEU A 896 2.64 20.95 5.92
C LEU A 896 3.17 22.26 6.50
N VAL A 897 2.50 23.36 6.17
CA VAL A 897 2.89 24.69 6.63
C VAL A 897 1.66 25.41 7.20
N GLY A 898 1.79 26.13 8.32
CA GLY A 898 0.64 26.78 8.96
C GLY A 898 -0.26 25.84 9.76
N VAL A 899 -0.08 24.52 9.65
CA VAL A 899 -0.85 23.50 10.42
C VAL A 899 -0.39 23.46 11.88
N TYR A 900 0.90 23.66 12.13
CA TYR A 900 1.52 23.60 13.46
C TYR A 900 1.86 24.99 14.00
N LYS A 901 1.05 25.99 13.64
CA LYS A 901 1.19 27.36 14.12
C LYS A 901 1.36 27.37 15.65
N ASP A 902 2.36 28.11 16.13
CA ASP A 902 2.76 28.24 17.53
C ASP A 902 3.43 27.00 18.17
N LEU A 903 3.64 25.91 17.42
CA LEU A 903 4.24 24.65 17.91
C LEU A 903 5.52 24.24 17.20
N LEU A 904 5.56 24.41 15.87
CA LEU A 904 6.79 24.29 15.09
C LEU A 904 7.22 25.67 14.62
N ASP A 905 8.52 25.83 14.41
CA ASP A 905 9.03 26.98 13.68
C ASP A 905 8.66 26.84 12.19
N ASP A 906 7.43 27.26 11.87
CA ASP A 906 6.91 27.34 10.51
C ASP A 906 7.82 28.19 9.61
N GLN A 907 8.54 29.17 10.18
CA GLN A 907 9.51 29.96 9.44
C GLN A 907 10.73 29.09 9.08
N ALA A 908 11.23 28.25 9.97
CA ALA A 908 12.30 27.31 9.66
C ALA A 908 11.89 26.24 8.63
N ILE A 909 10.66 25.73 8.66
CA ILE A 909 10.14 24.81 7.63
C ILE A 909 10.10 25.53 6.27
N ARG A 910 9.53 26.75 6.25
CA ARG A 910 9.45 27.57 5.04
C ARG A 910 10.84 27.88 4.48
N GLN A 911 11.77 28.34 5.31
CA GLN A 911 13.12 28.70 4.89
C GLN A 911 13.92 27.48 4.42
N ASN A 912 13.87 26.36 5.15
CA ASN A 912 14.73 25.22 4.89
C ASN A 912 14.17 24.20 3.89
N LEU A 913 12.86 24.18 3.61
CA LEU A 913 12.27 23.25 2.62
C LEU A 913 11.59 23.95 1.46
N VAL A 914 10.88 25.06 1.73
CA VAL A 914 10.04 25.70 0.72
C VAL A 914 10.85 26.72 -0.07
N TYR A 915 11.31 27.81 0.55
CA TYR A 915 12.05 28.88 -0.12
C TYR A 915 13.43 28.42 -0.57
N ASN A 916 13.95 29.03 -1.65
CA ASN A 916 15.26 28.69 -2.21
C ASN A 916 16.41 29.33 -1.40
N GLU A 917 16.31 29.28 -0.07
CA GLU A 917 17.22 29.88 0.90
C GLU A 917 17.63 28.85 1.97
N GLY A 918 18.46 29.25 2.93
CA GLY A 918 18.82 28.44 4.09
C GLY A 918 19.46 27.10 3.74
N GLN A 919 19.03 26.03 4.43
CA GLN A 919 19.62 24.69 4.33
C GLN A 919 18.94 23.78 3.29
N LYS A 920 18.10 24.33 2.41
CA LYS A 920 17.30 23.55 1.46
C LYS A 920 18.14 22.64 0.57
N ASN A 921 19.18 23.18 -0.05
CA ASN A 921 20.01 22.41 -0.98
C ASN A 921 20.65 21.20 -0.30
N ASP A 922 21.15 21.37 0.92
CA ASP A 922 21.76 20.29 1.71
C ASP A 922 20.71 19.22 2.05
N LEU A 923 19.55 19.64 2.56
CA LEU A 923 18.45 18.75 2.91
C LEU A 923 17.94 17.94 1.70
N LEU A 924 17.78 18.57 0.53
CA LEU A 924 17.41 17.88 -0.71
C LEU A 924 18.52 16.96 -1.23
N GLN A 925 19.79 17.36 -1.04
CA GLN A 925 20.93 16.53 -1.38
C GLN A 925 20.94 15.25 -0.52
N TYR A 926 20.69 15.36 0.78
CA TYR A 926 20.59 14.20 1.67
C TYR A 926 19.46 13.25 1.27
N LEU A 927 18.26 13.76 0.97
CA LEU A 927 17.15 12.94 0.46
C LEU A 927 17.53 12.23 -0.84
N THR A 928 18.17 12.94 -1.78
CA THR A 928 18.72 12.35 -3.00
C THR A 928 19.67 11.18 -2.70
N LEU A 929 20.66 11.40 -1.82
CA LEU A 929 21.66 10.38 -1.49
C LEU A 929 21.02 9.15 -0.86
N LEU A 930 19.95 9.30 -0.07
CA LEU A 930 19.17 8.17 0.42
C LEU A 930 18.60 7.32 -0.72
N HIS A 931 18.00 7.93 -1.74
CA HIS A 931 17.49 7.16 -2.87
C HIS A 931 18.61 6.41 -3.62
N PHE A 932 19.78 7.02 -3.74
CA PHE A 932 20.96 6.37 -4.33
C PHE A 932 21.60 5.34 -3.39
N SER A 933 21.46 5.46 -2.08
CA SER A 933 21.98 4.46 -1.14
C SER A 933 21.21 3.14 -1.23
N ARG A 934 19.94 3.20 -1.67
CA ARG A 934 19.08 2.03 -1.90
C ARG A 934 19.01 1.54 -3.35
N TYR A 935 19.70 2.23 -4.27
CA TYR A 935 19.65 2.14 -5.74
C TYR A 935 19.12 0.84 -6.38
N GLU A 936 18.52 0.99 -7.57
CA GLU A 936 18.12 -0.11 -8.43
C GLU A 936 19.12 -0.31 -9.58
N LYS A 937 19.36 -1.58 -9.94
CA LYS A 937 20.15 -1.89 -11.14
C LYS A 937 19.28 -1.87 -12.39
N SER A 938 19.65 -1.02 -13.35
CA SER A 938 19.03 -0.98 -14.67
C SER A 938 19.53 -2.15 -15.53
N SER A 939 18.69 -2.62 -16.46
CA SER A 939 19.11 -3.57 -17.51
C SER A 939 20.05 -2.95 -18.54
N SER A 940 20.13 -1.60 -18.58
CA SER A 940 21.00 -0.86 -19.50
C SER A 940 22.48 -1.02 -19.15
N GLN A 941 23.28 -1.39 -20.14
CA GLN A 941 24.75 -1.45 -20.03
C GLN A 941 25.41 -0.07 -19.86
N LYS A 942 24.75 1.02 -20.28
CA LYS A 942 25.30 2.39 -20.27
C LYS A 942 25.14 3.12 -18.93
N SER A 943 24.14 2.76 -18.13
CA SER A 943 23.89 3.34 -16.80
C SER A 943 23.28 2.26 -15.89
N PRO A 944 24.10 1.34 -15.38
CA PRO A 944 23.60 0.14 -14.69
C PRO A 944 23.02 0.42 -13.29
N HIS A 945 23.14 1.64 -12.78
CA HIS A 945 22.70 2.03 -11.44
C HIS A 945 21.91 3.33 -11.51
N SER A 946 20.70 3.32 -10.97
CA SER A 946 19.91 4.53 -10.78
C SER A 946 19.22 4.48 -9.43
N LEU A 947 18.79 5.65 -8.94
CA LEU A 947 18.16 5.77 -7.63
C LEU A 947 16.95 4.85 -7.50
N LYS A 948 16.71 4.32 -6.29
CA LYS A 948 15.49 3.59 -5.99
C LYS A 948 14.37 4.59 -5.79
N LEU A 949 13.31 4.52 -6.60
CA LEU A 949 12.27 5.56 -6.58
C LEU A 949 11.53 5.63 -5.24
N ASN A 950 11.14 4.49 -4.66
CA ASN A 950 10.53 4.43 -3.34
C ASN A 950 11.46 3.69 -2.35
N PRO A 951 12.30 4.42 -1.59
CA PRO A 951 13.20 3.83 -0.60
C PRO A 951 12.44 3.35 0.64
N TYR A 952 11.20 3.81 0.86
CA TYR A 952 10.38 3.56 2.04
C TYR A 952 9.47 2.33 1.94
N GLN A 953 9.48 1.64 0.79
CA GLN A 953 8.55 0.54 0.49
C GLN A 953 8.46 -0.56 1.57
N ASP A 954 9.53 -0.79 2.34
CA ASP A 954 9.59 -1.85 3.34
C ASP A 954 8.78 -1.46 4.60
N ILE A 955 8.57 -0.16 4.85
CA ILE A 955 7.74 0.39 5.94
C ILE A 955 6.37 0.87 5.41
N VAL A 956 6.34 1.50 4.24
CA VAL A 956 5.16 2.18 3.66
C VAL A 956 4.91 1.67 2.23
N SER A 957 4.24 0.52 2.09
CA SER A 957 3.69 -0.01 0.82
C SER A 957 2.77 -1.23 1.04
N ASP A 958 2.18 -1.74 -0.04
CA ASP A 958 1.44 -3.02 -0.05
C ASP A 958 2.32 -4.27 0.14
N GLN A 959 3.64 -4.11 0.17
CA GLN A 959 4.62 -5.16 0.49
C GLN A 959 5.42 -4.81 1.76
N SER A 960 4.95 -3.83 2.54
CA SER A 960 5.59 -3.44 3.79
C SER A 960 5.51 -4.55 4.84
N VAL A 961 6.42 -4.49 5.81
CA VAL A 961 6.47 -5.44 6.93
C VAL A 961 5.13 -5.54 7.66
N SER A 962 4.38 -4.44 7.77
CA SER A 962 3.04 -4.43 8.38
C SER A 962 2.02 -5.32 7.67
N LYS A 963 2.04 -5.36 6.34
CA LYS A 963 1.12 -6.18 5.55
C LYS A 963 1.57 -7.63 5.52
N LEU A 964 2.88 -7.86 5.51
CA LEU A 964 3.47 -9.20 5.53
C LEU A 964 3.37 -9.87 6.91
N SER A 965 3.14 -9.12 7.99
CA SER A 965 3.00 -9.70 9.33
C SER A 965 1.64 -10.33 9.61
N LEU A 966 0.67 -10.17 8.71
CA LEU A 966 -0.70 -10.66 8.91
C LEU A 966 -0.90 -12.07 8.37
N PHE A 967 -1.45 -12.94 9.19
CA PHE A 967 -1.99 -14.23 8.77
C PHE A 967 -3.24 -14.58 9.56
N LYS A 968 -3.98 -15.61 9.15
CA LYS A 968 -5.28 -15.94 9.74
C LYS A 968 -5.17 -16.78 11.01
N HIS A 969 -6.04 -16.48 11.97
CA HIS A 969 -6.35 -17.38 13.09
C HIS A 969 -6.98 -18.70 12.61
N PRO A 970 -7.01 -19.77 13.45
CA PRO A 970 -7.51 -21.11 13.09
C PRO A 970 -8.87 -21.18 12.37
N GLN A 971 -9.77 -20.21 12.56
CA GLN A 971 -11.10 -20.16 11.93
C GLN A 971 -11.18 -19.28 10.67
N ASN A 972 -10.07 -18.69 10.21
CA ASN A 972 -9.96 -17.84 9.01
C ASN A 972 -10.82 -16.56 8.97
N LYS A 973 -11.46 -16.16 10.08
CA LYS A 973 -12.27 -14.92 10.12
C LYS A 973 -11.44 -13.72 10.59
N THR A 974 -10.62 -13.90 11.62
CA THR A 974 -9.80 -12.85 12.23
C THR A 974 -8.34 -12.92 11.80
N ASP A 975 -7.71 -11.76 11.59
CA ASP A 975 -6.26 -11.65 11.34
C ASP A 975 -5.47 -11.68 12.67
N PHE A 976 -4.28 -12.26 12.62
CA PHE A 976 -3.25 -12.23 13.67
C PHE A 976 -2.05 -11.46 13.15
N ASN A 977 -1.53 -10.51 13.94
CA ASN A 977 -0.39 -9.68 13.58
C ASN A 977 0.91 -10.22 14.23
N LEU A 978 1.69 -10.98 13.48
CA LEU A 978 2.92 -11.63 13.97
C LEU A 978 3.94 -10.63 14.52
N LEU A 979 4.08 -9.48 13.87
CA LEU A 979 5.05 -8.46 14.28
C LEU A 979 4.65 -7.86 15.63
N ALA A 980 3.36 -7.57 15.83
CA ALA A 980 2.86 -7.06 17.11
C ALA A 980 3.06 -8.07 18.26
N PHE A 981 2.78 -9.36 18.01
CA PHE A 981 3.04 -10.42 18.98
C PHE A 981 4.53 -10.56 19.32
N LEU A 982 5.41 -10.64 18.31
CA LEU A 982 6.85 -10.76 18.54
C LEU A 982 7.48 -9.49 19.12
N THR A 983 6.87 -8.32 18.91
CA THR A 983 7.24 -7.07 19.60
C THR A 983 6.98 -7.18 21.09
N GLU A 984 5.86 -7.80 21.48
CA GLU A 984 5.52 -8.06 22.88
C GLU A 984 6.49 -9.10 23.49
N VAL A 985 6.81 -10.16 22.75
CA VAL A 985 7.86 -11.12 23.14
C VAL A 985 9.20 -10.41 23.35
N ARG A 986 9.62 -9.54 22.41
CA ARG A 986 10.87 -8.76 22.55
C ARG A 986 10.87 -7.92 23.82
N ARG A 987 9.76 -7.27 24.15
CA ARG A 987 9.62 -6.48 25.38
C ARG A 987 9.97 -7.32 26.60
N VAL A 988 9.46 -8.55 26.69
CA VAL A 988 9.82 -9.48 27.77
C VAL A 988 11.30 -9.84 27.77
N LEU A 989 11.86 -10.18 26.60
CA LEU A 989 13.26 -10.60 26.47
C LEU A 989 14.30 -9.51 26.78
N THR A 990 13.90 -8.23 26.72
CA THR A 990 14.79 -7.06 26.91
C THR A 990 14.67 -6.39 28.27
N VAL A 991 13.63 -6.68 29.05
CA VAL A 991 13.51 -6.19 30.44
C VAL A 991 14.44 -7.00 31.33
N THR A 992 15.46 -6.35 31.91
CA THR A 992 16.27 -6.94 32.98
C THR A 992 15.43 -7.00 34.25
N PRO A 993 15.36 -8.12 34.99
CA PRO A 993 14.73 -8.15 36.31
C PRO A 993 15.41 -7.09 37.18
N GLN A 994 14.64 -6.15 37.75
CA GLN A 994 15.18 -5.32 38.80
C GLN A 994 15.51 -6.20 40.01
N PRO A 995 16.67 -6.01 40.67
CA PRO A 995 16.91 -6.66 41.95
C PRO A 995 15.83 -6.17 42.91
N GLU A 996 15.14 -7.10 43.57
CA GLU A 996 14.24 -6.80 44.68
C GLU A 996 15.01 -5.94 45.68
N ASN A 997 14.54 -4.71 45.90
CA ASN A 997 14.98 -3.92 47.04
C ASN A 997 14.58 -4.71 48.29
N HIS A 998 15.54 -5.43 48.85
CA HIS A 998 15.46 -5.86 50.24
C HIS A 998 15.38 -4.61 51.10
N GLU A 999 14.17 -4.27 51.52
CA GLU A 999 13.93 -3.43 52.68
C GLU A 999 14.80 -3.96 53.81
N SER A 1000 15.78 -3.15 54.22
CA SER A 1000 16.57 -3.36 55.42
C SER A 1000 16.42 -2.10 56.26
N ASN A 1001 15.47 -2.15 57.20
CA ASN A 1001 15.22 -1.28 58.36
C ASN A 1001 15.10 0.23 58.16
#